data_AF-A0A6J5JK21-F1
#
_entry.id   AF-A0A6J5JK21-F1
#
_cell.length_a   1.000
_cell.length_b   1.000
_cell.length_c   1.000
_cell.angle_alpha   90.00
_cell.angle_beta   90.00
_cell.angle_gamma   90.00
#
_symmetry.space_group_name_H-M   'P 1'
#
loop_
_entity.id
_entity.type
_entity.pdbx_description
1 polymer ?
#
loop_
_entity_poly.entity_id
_entity_poly.type
_entity_poly.pdbx_seq_one_letter_code
_entity_poly.pdbx_strand_id
1 'polypeptide(L)'
;MSINIRKMRYLPIVAALALAGCGGDDGGAGSASALSSAGAPHSGSSPTVTAPPSASNVDKSVSPVELPDTVVPVNYRLWFRPNDALNAFDGRADVEIKVLKPVNNIVIAGHRIKFTNGRITLQPGNIQLIATPQDKGDFYQLRPVSGTISPGNYSLHMEWSGIINFKSYDDPVNHTGGSCGNDPYPGCSAAEGVFRVDLKGTDGKTSGAILTQGETNLSRQWFPGWDEPAFRPTYEVTAEVPQSWRVVSNAAEKPSTNVGGGYKLVQFEKTPPMPSYLLFFGGGLFDTYEDDFTSPLPGGKGGLHLRVFTPPGMSDWAKPAMDRTKQALDFYYRYTGIALPLTKFDTVAANDAFKEQKDLNFGGMENWGSILEFADDILPQPGQPMSHYGNEVLTHEVAHQWFGDLVTADWWDNVWLNESFATFFETKTTIQFFPDEFSWLDQVKNKYRVINRDIGPNAFPVAPNFNGWASNDFVLSASAFTYDKGGHVLKTLENYLGEQTLRKGLQQYLVDYSFGNGTPKRLWDALSKESGQAIGAIGDSYVRQTGVPLISLDTQCDLTKNQTVITLKQQPFPNKNAYPGLQWTVPITLAYGQGLAKRTTLALKDTQTQTRVDGCTGVVADPSGLDYYVVNYSDAAWSGLLTQVNGSTDPVLLANLKSEAALLVANNLAPASRSTSIGSVASPAAMKLRQTPTFGGLEPVTKERPALHYQGIFKPRKVVTQ
;
A
#
# COMPACT_ATOMS: atom_id res chain seq x y z
N MET A 1 51.88 -41.37 30.14
CA MET A 1 52.70 -41.54 28.93
C MET A 1 52.65 -40.21 28.19
N SER A 2 53.74 -39.46 28.28
CA SER A 2 53.85 -38.04 27.91
C SER A 2 54.24 -37.85 26.44
N ILE A 3 53.92 -36.70 25.84
CA ILE A 3 54.68 -35.87 24.85
C ILE A 3 53.68 -34.80 24.33
N ASN A 4 53.75 -33.53 24.78
CA ASN A 4 54.54 -32.36 24.31
C ASN A 4 54.20 -31.86 22.89
N ILE A 5 53.62 -30.66 22.66
CA ILE A 5 54.05 -29.24 22.84
C ILE A 5 54.70 -28.61 21.56
N ARG A 6 54.24 -27.37 21.25
CA ARG A 6 54.82 -26.24 20.44
C ARG A 6 54.63 -26.26 18.90
N LYS A 7 53.94 -25.26 18.31
CA LYS A 7 54.29 -23.84 17.98
C LYS A 7 55.43 -23.71 16.95
N MET A 8 55.17 -23.10 15.78
CA MET A 8 55.64 -21.75 15.38
C MET A 8 55.40 -21.43 13.88
N ARG A 9 55.28 -20.13 13.60
CA ARG A 9 55.21 -19.43 12.30
C ARG A 9 56.60 -19.30 11.63
N TYR A 10 56.59 -18.81 10.37
CA TYR A 10 57.55 -18.00 9.56
C TYR A 10 57.76 -18.64 8.15
N LEU A 11 57.27 -18.04 7.03
CA LEU A 11 57.90 -17.04 6.11
C LEU A 11 59.30 -17.48 5.56
N PRO A 12 59.82 -17.00 4.39
CA PRO A 12 59.25 -16.50 3.12
C PRO A 12 60.12 -16.79 1.82
N ILE A 13 59.82 -16.13 0.68
CA ILE A 13 60.67 -15.74 -0.51
C ILE A 13 61.03 -16.88 -1.50
N VAL A 14 60.91 -16.78 -2.85
CA VAL A 14 61.77 -16.12 -3.89
C VAL A 14 61.12 -16.48 -5.26
N ALA A 15 60.64 -15.58 -6.14
CA ALA A 15 61.28 -14.62 -7.06
C ALA A 15 62.03 -15.22 -8.29
N ALA A 16 61.57 -14.89 -9.51
CA ALA A 16 62.34 -14.52 -10.74
C ALA A 16 61.41 -14.61 -11.98
N LEU A 17 61.07 -13.55 -12.73
CA LEU A 17 61.80 -12.67 -13.67
C LEU A 17 62.08 -13.25 -15.07
N ALA A 18 61.45 -12.64 -16.10
CA ALA A 18 61.92 -12.33 -17.48
C ALA A 18 60.69 -12.10 -18.40
N LEU A 19 60.61 -11.22 -19.41
CA LEU A 19 61.38 -10.09 -19.94
C LEU A 19 60.55 -9.48 -21.11
N ALA A 20 60.85 -8.21 -21.45
CA ALA A 20 60.52 -7.45 -22.69
C ALA A 20 59.07 -6.96 -22.87
N GLY A 21 58.76 -5.74 -23.32
CA GLY A 21 59.57 -4.59 -23.78
C GLY A 21 58.72 -3.67 -24.68
N CYS A 22 59.04 -2.36 -24.65
CA CYS A 22 58.54 -1.24 -25.49
C CYS A 22 57.13 -0.71 -25.15
N GLY A 23 56.86 0.58 -24.97
CA GLY A 23 57.54 1.88 -25.19
C GLY A 23 56.41 2.91 -25.38
N GLY A 24 56.29 3.99 -24.62
CA GLY A 24 57.00 5.29 -24.69
C GLY A 24 56.18 6.29 -23.85
N ASP A 25 56.83 7.07 -22.98
CA ASP A 25 57.31 8.47 -23.22
C ASP A 25 56.14 9.47 -23.15
N ASP A 26 56.13 10.57 -22.38
CA ASP A 26 57.13 11.33 -21.61
C ASP A 26 56.39 12.01 -20.42
N GLY A 27 56.95 12.12 -19.21
CA GLY A 27 57.77 13.26 -18.74
C GLY A 27 56.88 14.45 -18.31
N GLY A 28 56.89 15.03 -17.11
CA GLY A 28 57.84 15.13 -15.99
C GLY A 28 57.48 16.44 -15.25
N ALA A 29 57.26 16.40 -13.92
CA ALA A 29 57.97 17.13 -12.86
C ALA A 29 58.08 18.67 -12.99
N GLY A 30 57.89 19.53 -11.97
CA GLY A 30 57.87 19.36 -10.52
C GLY A 30 57.06 20.51 -9.86
N SER A 31 56.54 20.35 -8.64
CA SER A 31 57.20 20.37 -7.32
C SER A 31 56.87 21.67 -6.56
N ALA A 32 56.01 21.58 -5.53
CA ALA A 32 56.28 22.03 -4.15
C ALA A 32 54.97 22.20 -3.33
N SER A 33 54.85 21.34 -2.32
CA SER A 33 54.22 21.50 -0.99
C SER A 33 53.42 22.77 -0.66
N ALA A 34 52.16 22.61 -0.21
CA ALA A 34 51.81 22.47 1.21
C ALA A 34 50.28 22.44 1.46
N LEU A 35 49.88 21.65 2.47
CA LEU A 35 48.69 21.77 3.32
C LEU A 35 47.29 21.32 2.80
N SER A 36 46.88 20.16 3.33
CA SER A 36 45.54 19.77 3.81
C SER A 36 44.30 20.09 2.95
N SER A 37 43.82 19.09 2.21
CA SER A 37 42.45 18.98 1.69
C SER A 37 41.99 17.52 1.88
N ALA A 38 40.88 17.30 2.60
CA ALA A 38 39.55 17.06 2.03
C ALA A 38 39.55 15.90 1.01
N GLY A 39 39.18 14.71 1.48
CA GLY A 39 38.95 13.55 0.62
C GLY A 39 37.78 13.81 -0.32
N ALA A 40 38.10 14.00 -1.61
CA ALA A 40 37.16 14.00 -2.71
C ALA A 40 36.70 12.55 -3.03
N PRO A 41 35.52 12.39 -3.67
CA PRO A 41 34.76 11.16 -3.69
C PRO A 41 35.30 10.15 -4.70
N HIS A 42 35.25 8.86 -4.33
CA HIS A 42 35.51 7.78 -5.26
C HIS A 42 34.46 7.75 -6.38
N SER A 43 34.96 7.87 -7.61
CA SER A 43 34.28 7.56 -8.85
C SER A 43 33.93 6.08 -8.91
N GLY A 44 32.71 5.72 -8.49
CA GLY A 44 32.08 4.46 -8.81
C GLY A 44 31.29 4.60 -10.11
N SER A 45 31.68 3.85 -11.13
CA SER A 45 30.92 3.67 -12.36
C SER A 45 29.47 3.25 -12.04
N SER A 46 28.51 4.10 -12.39
CA SER A 46 27.09 3.79 -12.30
C SER A 46 26.79 2.53 -13.13
N PRO A 47 26.03 1.54 -12.59
CA PRO A 47 25.53 0.47 -13.43
C PRO A 47 24.52 1.09 -14.40
N THR A 48 24.75 0.91 -15.70
CA THR A 48 23.75 1.14 -16.74
C THR A 48 22.58 0.19 -16.48
N VAL A 49 21.53 0.73 -15.88
CA VAL A 49 20.22 0.08 -15.79
C VAL A 49 19.67 0.03 -17.21
N THR A 50 19.58 -1.17 -17.78
CA THR A 50 18.83 -1.42 -19.00
C THR A 50 17.39 -0.98 -18.77
N ALA A 51 16.86 -0.13 -19.65
CA ALA A 51 15.47 0.29 -19.61
C ALA A 51 14.56 -0.95 -19.66
N PRO A 52 13.48 -1.00 -18.84
CA PRO A 52 12.50 -2.07 -18.96
C PRO A 52 11.91 -2.07 -20.37
N PRO A 53 11.50 -3.23 -20.89
CA PRO A 53 10.89 -3.31 -22.21
C PRO A 53 9.71 -2.34 -22.28
N SER A 54 9.70 -1.50 -23.30
CA SER A 54 8.59 -0.62 -23.61
C SER A 54 7.28 -1.43 -23.68
N ALA A 55 6.25 -0.98 -22.96
CA ALA A 55 4.89 -1.52 -23.02
C ALA A 55 4.20 -1.19 -24.36
N SER A 56 4.84 -1.52 -25.48
CA SER A 56 4.42 -1.10 -26.81
C SER A 56 3.59 -2.13 -27.57
N ASN A 57 3.20 -3.26 -26.96
CA ASN A 57 2.35 -4.27 -27.62
C ASN A 57 1.20 -4.76 -26.73
N VAL A 58 0.35 -3.86 -26.24
CA VAL A 58 -0.94 -4.26 -25.67
C VAL A 58 -1.97 -4.29 -26.80
N ASP A 59 -2.34 -5.49 -27.24
CA ASP A 59 -3.46 -5.69 -28.16
C ASP A 59 -4.77 -5.31 -27.47
N LYS A 60 -5.34 -4.17 -27.87
CA LYS A 60 -6.58 -3.63 -27.31
C LYS A 60 -7.85 -4.36 -27.78
N SER A 61 -7.72 -5.39 -28.62
CA SER A 61 -8.84 -6.22 -29.10
C SER A 61 -9.22 -7.37 -28.17
N VAL A 62 -8.37 -7.69 -27.17
CA VAL A 62 -8.64 -8.73 -26.18
C VAL A 62 -9.45 -8.13 -25.03
N SER A 63 -10.67 -8.61 -24.80
CA SER A 63 -11.47 -8.21 -23.63
C SER A 63 -10.74 -8.56 -22.32
N PRO A 64 -10.91 -7.76 -21.25
CA PRO A 64 -10.36 -8.08 -19.94
C PRO A 64 -10.76 -9.49 -19.49
N VAL A 65 -9.85 -10.21 -18.83
CA VAL A 65 -10.13 -11.49 -18.18
C VAL A 65 -10.86 -11.24 -16.85
N GLU A 66 -12.00 -10.52 -16.91
CA GLU A 66 -12.95 -10.42 -15.80
C GLU A 66 -13.79 -11.71 -15.78
N LEU A 67 -13.97 -12.30 -14.60
CA LEU A 67 -14.80 -13.47 -14.39
C LEU A 67 -16.27 -13.11 -14.69
N PRO A 68 -17.03 -14.00 -15.34
CA PRO A 68 -18.44 -13.74 -15.62
C PRO A 68 -19.24 -13.55 -14.33
N ASP A 69 -20.04 -12.48 -14.27
CA ASP A 69 -20.97 -12.15 -13.17
C ASP A 69 -22.20 -13.08 -13.08
N THR A 70 -22.18 -14.19 -13.80
CA THR A 70 -23.32 -15.09 -14.02
C THR A 70 -23.50 -16.12 -12.91
N VAL A 71 -22.42 -16.38 -12.17
CA VAL A 71 -22.36 -17.27 -11.01
C VAL A 71 -21.63 -16.53 -9.91
N VAL A 72 -22.25 -16.43 -8.73
CA VAL A 72 -21.72 -15.65 -7.60
C VAL A 72 -21.44 -16.59 -6.43
N PRO A 73 -20.23 -16.57 -5.83
CA PRO A 73 -19.95 -17.31 -4.61
C PRO A 73 -20.58 -16.62 -3.39
N VAL A 74 -21.04 -17.42 -2.44
CA VAL A 74 -21.69 -16.98 -1.20
C VAL A 74 -20.83 -17.32 0.02
N ASN A 75 -20.40 -18.58 0.13
CA ASN A 75 -19.59 -19.07 1.25
C ASN A 75 -18.63 -20.16 0.79
N TYR A 76 -17.39 -20.10 1.25
CA TYR A 76 -16.39 -21.15 1.06
C TYR A 76 -16.18 -21.90 2.37
N ARG A 77 -16.37 -23.21 2.34
CA ARG A 77 -15.83 -24.11 3.36
C ARG A 77 -14.55 -24.74 2.83
N LEU A 78 -13.42 -24.20 3.26
CA LEU A 78 -12.09 -24.61 2.83
C LEU A 78 -11.50 -25.62 3.80
N TRP A 79 -10.88 -26.65 3.25
CA TRP A 79 -10.02 -27.57 3.96
C TRP A 79 -8.72 -27.69 3.19
N PHE A 80 -7.58 -27.68 3.87
CA PHE A 80 -6.31 -28.03 3.24
C PHE A 80 -5.36 -28.70 4.23
N ARG A 81 -4.38 -29.42 3.68
CA ARG A 81 -3.36 -30.13 4.44
C ARG A 81 -2.01 -29.98 3.75
N PRO A 82 -1.04 -29.27 4.35
CA PRO A 82 0.34 -29.29 3.86
C PRO A 82 0.93 -30.70 4.05
N ASN A 83 1.84 -31.10 3.15
CA ASN A 83 2.61 -32.32 3.31
C ASN A 83 3.79 -32.13 4.28
N ASP A 84 4.38 -33.23 4.77
CA ASP A 84 5.48 -33.19 5.76
C ASP A 84 6.70 -32.39 5.27
N ALA A 85 6.94 -32.36 3.96
CA ALA A 85 8.05 -31.63 3.34
C ALA A 85 7.80 -30.13 3.18
N LEU A 86 6.57 -29.66 3.44
CA LEU A 86 6.12 -28.27 3.23
C LEU A 86 6.41 -27.74 1.82
N ASN A 87 6.24 -28.59 0.80
CA ASN A 87 6.42 -28.23 -0.61
C ASN A 87 5.16 -28.45 -1.46
N ALA A 88 4.13 -29.09 -0.90
CA ALA A 88 2.84 -29.29 -1.55
C ALA A 88 1.72 -29.37 -0.51
N PHE A 89 0.49 -29.24 -0.96
CA PHE A 89 -0.69 -29.41 -0.13
C PHE A 89 -1.83 -30.08 -0.91
N ASP A 90 -2.71 -30.75 -0.17
CA ASP A 90 -4.01 -31.18 -0.67
C ASP A 90 -5.07 -30.17 -0.22
N GLY A 91 -6.02 -29.87 -1.09
CA GLY A 91 -7.09 -28.89 -0.87
C GLY A 91 -8.46 -29.45 -1.22
N ARG A 92 -9.46 -28.97 -0.49
CA ARG A 92 -10.88 -29.26 -0.72
C ARG A 92 -11.71 -28.01 -0.42
N ALA A 93 -12.74 -27.79 -1.23
CA ALA A 93 -13.72 -26.73 -1.00
C ALA A 93 -15.14 -27.23 -1.24
N ASP A 94 -16.04 -26.86 -0.35
CA ASP A 94 -17.48 -26.85 -0.61
C ASP A 94 -17.93 -25.38 -0.69
N VAL A 95 -18.22 -24.92 -1.91
CA VAL A 95 -18.56 -23.51 -2.19
C VAL A 95 -20.05 -23.38 -2.39
N GLU A 96 -20.72 -22.64 -1.53
CA GLU A 96 -22.10 -22.20 -1.78
C GLU A 96 -22.09 -21.17 -2.90
N ILE A 97 -22.80 -21.44 -4.00
CA ILE A 97 -22.85 -20.58 -5.18
C ILE A 97 -24.29 -20.31 -5.60
N LYS A 98 -24.51 -19.18 -6.28
CA LYS A 98 -25.77 -18.83 -6.92
C LYS A 98 -25.56 -18.64 -8.42
N VAL A 99 -26.23 -19.47 -9.22
CA VAL A 99 -26.29 -19.35 -10.68
C VAL A 99 -27.45 -18.42 -11.03
N LEU A 100 -27.16 -17.26 -11.61
CA LEU A 100 -28.15 -16.20 -11.85
C LEU A 100 -28.93 -16.35 -13.15
N LYS A 101 -28.30 -16.93 -14.17
CA LYS A 101 -28.91 -17.25 -15.48
C LYS A 101 -28.37 -18.60 -15.99
N PRO A 102 -29.02 -19.27 -16.96
CA PRO A 102 -28.51 -20.52 -17.49
C PRO A 102 -27.08 -20.34 -18.02
N VAL A 103 -26.18 -21.27 -17.68
CA VAL A 103 -24.77 -21.25 -18.12
C VAL A 103 -24.33 -22.62 -18.60
N ASN A 104 -23.38 -22.67 -19.53
CA ASN A 104 -22.82 -23.95 -20.01
C ASN A 104 -21.54 -24.35 -19.27
N ASN A 105 -21.01 -23.46 -18.44
CA ASN A 105 -19.84 -23.68 -17.59
C ASN A 105 -19.82 -22.67 -16.44
N ILE A 106 -19.08 -23.01 -15.40
CA ILE A 106 -18.67 -22.07 -14.34
C ILE A 106 -17.21 -21.71 -14.62
N VAL A 107 -16.88 -20.43 -14.73
CA VAL A 107 -15.50 -19.96 -14.90
C VAL A 107 -14.95 -19.59 -13.53
N ILE A 108 -13.77 -20.10 -13.19
CA ILE A 108 -13.05 -19.79 -11.95
C ILE A 108 -11.57 -19.58 -12.24
N ALA A 109 -10.89 -18.82 -11.40
CA ALA A 109 -9.44 -18.72 -11.37
C ALA A 109 -8.84 -19.92 -10.63
N GLY A 110 -7.62 -20.29 -11.00
CA GLY A 110 -6.80 -21.29 -10.32
C GLY A 110 -5.45 -21.32 -11.01
N HIS A 111 -4.33 -21.31 -10.28
CA HIS A 111 -2.98 -21.34 -10.87
C HIS A 111 -2.11 -22.35 -10.11
N ARG A 112 -1.30 -23.15 -10.82
CA ARG A 112 -0.43 -24.18 -10.23
C ARG A 112 -1.16 -25.17 -9.29
N ILE A 113 -2.44 -25.40 -9.57
CA ILE A 113 -3.27 -26.41 -8.91
C ILE A 113 -3.59 -27.54 -9.90
N LYS A 114 -3.83 -28.73 -9.35
CA LYS A 114 -4.26 -29.90 -10.11
C LYS A 114 -5.51 -30.48 -9.48
N PHE A 115 -6.64 -30.36 -10.16
CA PHE A 115 -7.90 -30.97 -9.71
C PHE A 115 -7.79 -32.49 -9.64
N THR A 116 -8.43 -33.05 -8.62
CA THR A 116 -8.59 -34.50 -8.50
C THR A 116 -9.68 -34.97 -9.47
N ASN A 117 -9.33 -35.93 -10.33
CA ASN A 117 -10.24 -36.43 -11.36
C ASN A 117 -11.55 -36.98 -10.76
N GLY A 118 -12.69 -36.50 -11.28
CA GLY A 118 -14.02 -36.96 -10.86
C GLY A 118 -14.48 -36.45 -9.48
N ARG A 119 -13.79 -35.46 -8.92
CA ARG A 119 -14.09 -34.88 -7.60
C ARG A 119 -14.55 -33.43 -7.66
N ILE A 120 -15.17 -33.06 -8.79
CA ILE A 120 -15.79 -31.75 -8.98
C ILE A 120 -17.28 -31.97 -9.21
N THR A 121 -18.11 -31.60 -8.26
CA THR A 121 -19.56 -31.87 -8.33
C THR A 121 -20.40 -30.69 -7.89
N LEU A 122 -21.59 -30.55 -8.47
CA LEU A 122 -22.63 -29.66 -7.98
C LEU A 122 -23.77 -30.43 -7.31
N GLN A 123 -24.21 -29.91 -6.17
CA GLN A 123 -25.43 -30.32 -5.49
C GLN A 123 -26.41 -29.13 -5.42
N PRO A 124 -27.73 -29.33 -5.51
CA PRO A 124 -28.41 -30.61 -5.73
C PRO A 124 -28.22 -31.14 -7.17
N GLY A 125 -28.51 -32.42 -7.37
CA GLY A 125 -28.51 -33.07 -8.69
C GLY A 125 -27.27 -33.90 -9.00
N ASN A 126 -26.26 -33.91 -8.10
CA ASN A 126 -25.03 -34.69 -8.25
C ASN A 126 -24.38 -34.52 -9.64
N ILE A 127 -24.34 -33.28 -10.12
CA ILE A 127 -23.87 -32.96 -11.47
C ILE A 127 -22.35 -32.99 -11.45
N GLN A 128 -21.76 -33.96 -12.14
CA GLN A 128 -20.32 -34.04 -12.34
C GLN A 128 -19.84 -32.94 -13.29
N LEU A 129 -18.75 -32.27 -12.94
CA LEU A 129 -18.13 -31.22 -13.73
C LEU A 129 -16.72 -31.64 -14.18
N ILE A 130 -16.37 -31.24 -15.40
CA ILE A 130 -15.04 -31.42 -15.97
C ILE A 130 -14.33 -30.07 -15.96
N ALA A 131 -13.23 -29.97 -15.22
CA ALA A 131 -12.37 -28.79 -15.23
C ALA A 131 -11.52 -28.77 -16.52
N THR A 132 -11.66 -27.70 -17.30
CA THR A 132 -10.86 -27.46 -18.50
C THR A 132 -9.99 -26.21 -18.28
N PRO A 133 -8.65 -26.32 -18.26
CA PRO A 133 -7.77 -25.15 -18.09
C PRO A 133 -7.93 -24.18 -19.27
N GLN A 134 -7.80 -22.89 -18.99
CA GLN A 134 -7.83 -21.76 -19.91
C GLN A 134 -6.64 -20.84 -19.58
N ASP A 135 -6.26 -19.98 -20.53
CA ASP A 135 -5.22 -18.96 -20.34
C ASP A 135 -3.95 -19.50 -19.63
N LYS A 136 -3.31 -20.51 -20.25
CA LYS A 136 -2.13 -21.20 -19.72
C LYS A 136 -2.30 -21.84 -18.32
N GLY A 137 -3.53 -22.01 -17.86
CA GLY A 137 -3.84 -22.63 -16.58
C GLY A 137 -4.05 -21.66 -15.43
N ASP A 138 -4.32 -20.37 -15.71
CA ASP A 138 -4.73 -19.36 -14.71
C ASP A 138 -6.24 -19.35 -14.43
N PHE A 139 -7.02 -19.92 -15.35
CA PHE A 139 -8.46 -20.03 -15.27
C PHE A 139 -8.94 -21.41 -15.67
N TYR A 140 -10.12 -21.80 -15.22
CA TYR A 140 -10.75 -23.07 -15.52
C TYR A 140 -12.22 -22.87 -15.85
N GLN A 141 -12.67 -23.59 -16.88
CA GLN A 141 -14.10 -23.78 -17.15
C GLN A 141 -14.54 -25.13 -16.60
N LEU A 142 -15.46 -25.10 -15.64
CA LEU A 142 -16.10 -26.29 -15.08
C LEU A 142 -17.38 -26.59 -15.87
N ARG A 143 -17.35 -27.64 -16.69
CA ARG A 143 -18.45 -28.00 -17.61
C ARG A 143 -19.22 -29.22 -17.14
N PRO A 144 -20.58 -29.20 -17.12
CA PRO A 144 -21.35 -30.40 -16.91
C PRO A 144 -21.40 -31.25 -18.18
N VAL A 145 -21.52 -32.58 -18.03
CA VAL A 145 -21.72 -33.48 -19.19
C VAL A 145 -23.06 -33.20 -19.89
N SER A 146 -24.07 -32.72 -19.16
CA SER A 146 -25.39 -32.35 -19.71
C SER A 146 -25.37 -31.11 -20.62
N GLY A 147 -24.28 -30.33 -20.63
CA GLY A 147 -24.12 -29.13 -21.45
C GLY A 147 -24.65 -27.83 -20.84
N THR A 148 -25.57 -27.86 -19.87
CA THR A 148 -26.15 -26.65 -19.26
C THR A 148 -26.42 -26.82 -17.76
N ILE A 149 -26.21 -25.74 -17.00
CA ILE A 149 -26.53 -25.57 -15.58
C ILE A 149 -27.66 -24.53 -15.48
N SER A 150 -28.76 -24.91 -14.82
CA SER A 150 -29.92 -24.03 -14.66
C SER A 150 -29.69 -23.00 -13.53
N PRO A 151 -30.39 -21.86 -13.55
CA PRO A 151 -30.39 -20.92 -12.44
C PRO A 151 -30.81 -21.60 -11.13
N GLY A 152 -30.16 -21.23 -10.03
CA GLY A 152 -30.41 -21.84 -8.73
C GLY A 152 -29.26 -21.68 -7.75
N ASN A 153 -29.47 -22.17 -6.53
CA ASN A 153 -28.44 -22.25 -5.50
C ASN A 153 -27.82 -23.64 -5.53
N TYR A 154 -26.49 -23.70 -5.52
CA TYR A 154 -25.76 -24.95 -5.53
C TYR A 154 -24.64 -24.97 -4.49
N SER A 155 -24.20 -26.16 -4.12
CA SER A 155 -22.92 -26.39 -3.47
C SER A 155 -21.97 -27.00 -4.49
N LEU A 156 -20.89 -26.29 -4.81
CA LEU A 156 -19.80 -26.72 -5.67
C LEU A 156 -18.70 -27.35 -4.82
N HIS A 157 -18.59 -28.66 -4.91
CA HIS A 157 -17.51 -29.43 -4.30
C HIS A 157 -16.32 -29.51 -5.25
N MET A 158 -15.11 -29.30 -4.73
CA MET A 158 -13.85 -29.40 -5.45
C MET A 158 -12.77 -30.03 -4.58
N GLU A 159 -11.95 -30.91 -5.14
CA GLU A 159 -10.70 -31.40 -4.54
C GLU A 159 -9.54 -31.13 -5.51
N TRP A 160 -8.38 -30.69 -4.99
CA TRP A 160 -7.17 -30.41 -5.77
C TRP A 160 -5.91 -30.66 -4.94
N SER A 161 -4.78 -30.78 -5.62
CA SER A 161 -3.44 -30.65 -5.02
C SER A 161 -2.78 -29.37 -5.53
N GLY A 162 -2.04 -28.67 -4.67
CA GLY A 162 -1.26 -27.48 -5.01
C GLY A 162 0.18 -27.57 -4.52
N ILE A 163 0.97 -26.54 -4.84
CA ILE A 163 2.37 -26.41 -4.41
C ILE A 163 2.48 -25.37 -3.30
N ILE A 164 3.45 -25.54 -2.39
CA ILE A 164 3.84 -24.50 -1.45
C ILE A 164 5.08 -23.82 -2.04
N ASN A 165 5.01 -22.51 -2.23
CA ASN A 165 6.10 -21.74 -2.81
C ASN A 165 7.27 -21.61 -1.85
N PHE A 166 8.49 -21.80 -2.36
CA PHE A 166 9.74 -21.52 -1.65
C PHE A 166 10.85 -21.21 -2.66
N LYS A 167 11.78 -20.33 -2.28
CA LYS A 167 13.05 -20.16 -3.00
C LYS A 167 14.05 -21.23 -2.55
N SER A 168 14.84 -21.76 -3.46
CA SER A 168 16.11 -22.44 -3.12
C SER A 168 17.28 -21.54 -3.51
N TYR A 169 18.36 -21.57 -2.76
CA TYR A 169 19.66 -21.04 -3.16
C TYR A 169 20.65 -22.16 -3.53
N ASP A 170 20.19 -23.21 -4.23
CA ASP A 170 21.05 -24.37 -4.49
C ASP A 170 21.99 -24.18 -5.70
N ASP A 171 21.86 -23.10 -6.47
CA ASP A 171 22.84 -22.73 -7.50
C ASP A 171 22.89 -21.19 -7.76
N PRO A 172 23.90 -20.47 -7.25
CA PRO A 172 24.06 -19.03 -7.49
C PRO A 172 24.49 -18.67 -8.93
N VAL A 173 24.76 -19.64 -9.80
CA VAL A 173 25.14 -19.43 -11.20
C VAL A 173 23.95 -19.62 -12.14
N ASN A 174 23.08 -20.61 -11.86
CA ASN A 174 21.97 -20.95 -12.75
C ASN A 174 20.59 -20.50 -12.25
N HIS A 175 20.45 -20.06 -11.00
CA HIS A 175 19.17 -19.67 -10.35
C HIS A 175 18.07 -20.76 -10.41
N THR A 176 18.43 -22.03 -10.58
CA THR A 176 17.46 -23.14 -10.66
C THR A 176 17.40 -23.91 -9.35
N GLY A 177 16.24 -23.92 -8.70
CA GLY A 177 15.95 -24.88 -7.62
C GLY A 177 14.79 -24.54 -6.67
N GLY A 178 14.20 -23.33 -6.75
CA GLY A 178 12.93 -23.05 -6.06
C GLY A 178 11.77 -23.82 -6.71
N SER A 179 10.60 -23.85 -6.07
CA SER A 179 9.36 -24.43 -6.63
C SER A 179 8.93 -23.79 -7.96
N CYS A 180 9.55 -22.67 -8.34
CA CYS A 180 9.27 -21.83 -9.50
C CYS A 180 9.82 -22.34 -10.85
N GLY A 181 10.81 -23.25 -10.88
CA GLY A 181 11.36 -23.78 -12.14
C GLY A 181 11.74 -22.69 -13.18
N ASN A 182 11.26 -22.85 -14.43
CA ASN A 182 11.42 -21.90 -15.55
C ASN A 182 10.12 -21.12 -15.87
N ASP A 183 9.24 -20.92 -14.90
CA ASP A 183 7.95 -20.25 -15.16
C ASP A 183 8.16 -18.79 -15.61
N PRO A 184 7.66 -18.39 -16.80
CA PRO A 184 7.81 -17.03 -17.31
C PRO A 184 6.87 -16.00 -16.64
N TYR A 185 6.04 -16.39 -15.66
CA TYR A 185 5.22 -15.44 -14.89
C TYR A 185 6.15 -14.44 -14.18
N PRO A 186 6.02 -13.12 -14.45
CA PRO A 186 6.85 -12.11 -13.79
C PRO A 186 6.59 -12.20 -12.28
N GLY A 187 7.67 -12.41 -11.52
CA GLY A 187 7.62 -12.30 -10.07
C GLY A 187 7.28 -13.56 -9.29
N CYS A 188 7.71 -14.77 -9.69
CA CYS A 188 7.71 -15.92 -8.76
C CYS A 188 8.62 -15.64 -7.54
N SER A 189 8.10 -14.83 -6.63
CA SER A 189 8.68 -14.47 -5.36
C SER A 189 8.41 -15.63 -4.41
N ALA A 190 9.25 -15.77 -3.40
CA ALA A 190 9.03 -16.81 -2.42
C ALA A 190 7.81 -16.57 -1.53
N ALA A 191 7.08 -15.44 -1.70
CA ALA A 191 5.95 -15.05 -0.86
C ALA A 191 4.70 -14.77 -1.69
N GLU A 192 4.22 -15.80 -2.38
CA GLU A 192 2.98 -15.76 -3.16
C GLU A 192 2.10 -16.95 -2.81
N GLY A 193 0.79 -16.80 -2.91
CA GLY A 193 -0.15 -17.91 -2.76
C GLY A 193 -0.04 -18.54 -1.38
N VAL A 194 0.32 -19.83 -1.33
CA VAL A 194 0.80 -20.49 -0.12
C VAL A 194 2.31 -20.59 -0.20
N PHE A 195 3.03 -20.11 0.81
CA PHE A 195 4.47 -20.11 0.80
C PHE A 195 5.09 -20.51 2.12
N ARG A 196 6.34 -20.98 2.05
CA ARG A 196 7.12 -21.38 3.22
C ARG A 196 8.03 -20.24 3.66
N VAL A 197 8.08 -20.03 4.97
CA VAL A 197 9.08 -19.19 5.63
C VAL A 197 9.83 -19.97 6.69
N ASP A 198 11.01 -19.48 7.04
CA ASP A 198 11.86 -20.04 8.08
C ASP A 198 11.87 -19.11 9.30
N LEU A 199 11.40 -19.61 10.44
CA LEU A 199 11.36 -18.91 11.73
C LEU A 199 12.67 -19.18 12.47
N LYS A 200 13.52 -18.16 12.58
CA LYS A 200 14.77 -18.23 13.32
C LYS A 200 14.55 -17.77 14.76
N GLY A 201 14.70 -18.69 15.71
CA GLY A 201 14.57 -18.40 17.13
C GLY A 201 15.80 -17.72 17.73
N THR A 202 15.65 -17.23 18.97
CA THR A 202 16.76 -16.59 19.71
C THR A 202 17.89 -17.56 20.09
N ASP A 203 17.64 -18.86 20.08
CA ASP A 203 18.65 -19.90 20.26
C ASP A 203 19.45 -20.21 18.97
N GLY A 204 19.14 -19.51 17.88
CA GLY A 204 19.78 -19.67 16.57
C GLY A 204 19.23 -20.83 15.74
N LYS A 205 18.26 -21.62 16.25
CA LYS A 205 17.63 -22.68 15.48
C LYS A 205 16.55 -22.13 14.57
N THR A 206 16.41 -22.76 13.41
CA THR A 206 15.38 -22.42 12.43
C THR A 206 14.31 -23.51 12.39
N SER A 207 13.05 -23.12 12.24
CA SER A 207 11.91 -24.01 12.02
C SER A 207 11.07 -23.53 10.84
N GLY A 208 10.51 -24.47 10.08
CA GLY A 208 9.64 -24.13 8.95
C GLY A 208 8.24 -23.70 9.41
N ALA A 209 7.68 -22.72 8.71
CA ALA A 209 6.29 -22.30 8.80
C ALA A 209 5.71 -22.09 7.39
N ILE A 210 4.39 -22.12 7.28
CA ILE A 210 3.68 -21.73 6.07
C ILE A 210 2.85 -20.48 6.34
N LEU A 211 2.78 -19.60 5.35
CA LEU A 211 1.99 -18.38 5.33
C LEU A 211 1.29 -18.27 3.96
N THR A 212 0.37 -17.33 3.84
CA THR A 212 -0.31 -17.05 2.56
C THR A 212 -0.26 -15.57 2.20
N GLN A 213 -0.07 -15.28 0.91
CA GLN A 213 -0.09 -13.94 0.33
C GLN A 213 -1.01 -13.94 -0.90
N GLY A 214 -2.17 -13.28 -0.79
CA GLY A 214 -3.23 -13.35 -1.79
C GLY A 214 -3.28 -12.20 -2.78
N GLU A 215 -2.73 -11.03 -2.44
CA GLU A 215 -2.80 -9.83 -3.27
C GLU A 215 -1.79 -9.86 -4.44
N THR A 216 -2.15 -9.47 -5.66
CA THR A 216 -3.47 -9.00 -6.15
C THR A 216 -4.36 -10.13 -6.68
N ASN A 217 -3.76 -11.21 -7.16
CA ASN A 217 -4.49 -12.33 -7.77
C ASN A 217 -3.80 -13.66 -7.47
N LEU A 218 -3.24 -13.79 -6.27
CA LEU A 218 -2.41 -14.92 -5.87
C LEU A 218 -3.16 -15.93 -5.00
N SER A 219 -4.37 -15.60 -4.49
CA SER A 219 -5.21 -16.57 -3.78
C SER A 219 -5.60 -17.76 -4.65
N ARG A 220 -5.63 -17.59 -5.98
CA ARG A 220 -5.81 -18.69 -6.96
C ARG A 220 -4.71 -19.76 -6.93
N GLN A 221 -3.56 -19.48 -6.30
CA GLN A 221 -2.50 -20.47 -6.05
C GLN A 221 -2.77 -21.31 -4.80
N TRP A 222 -3.66 -20.85 -3.90
CA TRP A 222 -4.09 -21.59 -2.71
C TRP A 222 -5.36 -22.40 -2.99
N PHE A 223 -6.40 -21.75 -3.52
CA PHE A 223 -7.67 -22.41 -3.83
C PHE A 223 -8.28 -21.90 -5.14
N PRO A 224 -8.90 -22.78 -5.95
CA PRO A 224 -9.64 -22.36 -7.13
C PRO A 224 -10.92 -21.61 -6.73
N GLY A 225 -11.24 -20.52 -7.44
CA GLY A 225 -12.42 -19.73 -7.11
C GLY A 225 -12.55 -18.41 -7.86
N TRP A 226 -13.30 -17.48 -7.28
CA TRP A 226 -13.56 -16.16 -7.83
C TRP A 226 -12.55 -15.15 -7.28
N ASP A 227 -11.36 -15.15 -7.88
CA ASP A 227 -10.20 -14.41 -7.40
C ASP A 227 -10.13 -12.98 -7.98
N GLU A 228 -11.13 -12.17 -7.61
CA GLU A 228 -11.25 -10.76 -7.95
C GLU A 228 -11.83 -9.97 -6.76
N PRO A 229 -11.38 -8.73 -6.51
CA PRO A 229 -11.77 -7.96 -5.32
C PRO A 229 -13.27 -7.65 -5.25
N ALA A 230 -13.95 -7.67 -6.40
CA ALA A 230 -15.40 -7.52 -6.48
C ALA A 230 -16.15 -8.68 -5.82
N PHE A 231 -15.65 -9.92 -5.85
CA PHE A 231 -16.35 -11.04 -5.23
C PHE A 231 -16.03 -11.12 -3.73
N ARG A 232 -17.06 -10.98 -2.89
CA ARG A 232 -16.93 -10.95 -1.43
C ARG A 232 -17.72 -12.06 -0.73
N PRO A 233 -17.37 -13.34 -0.93
CA PRO A 233 -17.97 -14.42 -0.16
C PRO A 233 -17.50 -14.38 1.30
N THR A 234 -18.07 -15.24 2.12
CA THR A 234 -17.55 -15.56 3.46
C THR A 234 -16.67 -16.81 3.40
N TYR A 235 -15.79 -16.97 4.39
CA TYR A 235 -14.87 -18.11 4.44
C TYR A 235 -14.92 -18.83 5.78
N GLU A 236 -14.82 -20.15 5.74
CA GLU A 236 -14.64 -21.04 6.89
C GLU A 236 -13.39 -21.90 6.62
N VAL A 237 -12.27 -21.59 7.28
CA VAL A 237 -10.99 -22.28 7.07
C VAL A 237 -10.85 -23.45 8.04
N THR A 238 -10.45 -24.60 7.50
CA THR A 238 -10.06 -25.80 8.25
C THR A 238 -8.70 -26.28 7.75
N ALA A 239 -7.83 -26.74 8.65
CA ALA A 239 -6.55 -27.31 8.27
C ALA A 239 -6.18 -28.54 9.12
N GLU A 240 -5.50 -29.50 8.52
CA GLU A 240 -4.79 -30.56 9.25
C GLU A 240 -3.31 -30.21 9.33
N VAL A 241 -2.81 -29.94 10.54
CA VAL A 241 -1.44 -29.48 10.78
C VAL A 241 -0.75 -30.29 11.86
N PRO A 242 0.59 -30.29 11.95
CA PRO A 242 1.31 -30.91 13.05
C PRO A 242 0.82 -30.43 14.43
N GLN A 243 0.80 -31.34 15.41
CA GLN A 243 0.33 -31.07 16.78
C GLN A 243 1.07 -29.91 17.46
N SER A 244 2.37 -29.78 17.17
CA SER A 244 3.24 -28.76 17.75
C SER A 244 3.00 -27.34 17.20
N TRP A 245 2.29 -27.20 16.07
CA TRP A 245 2.11 -25.91 15.43
C TRP A 245 1.13 -25.01 16.19
N ARG A 246 1.43 -23.72 16.21
CA ARG A 246 0.45 -22.65 16.39
C ARG A 246 -0.09 -22.26 15.03
N VAL A 247 -1.35 -21.87 14.98
CA VAL A 247 -2.04 -21.50 13.73
C VAL A 247 -2.77 -20.18 13.89
N VAL A 248 -2.95 -19.51 12.77
CA VAL A 248 -3.63 -18.22 12.67
C VAL A 248 -4.35 -18.13 11.33
N SER A 249 -5.52 -17.51 11.32
CA SER A 249 -6.31 -17.17 10.14
C SER A 249 -7.17 -15.95 10.48
N ASN A 250 -7.93 -15.39 9.55
CA ASN A 250 -8.67 -14.14 9.72
C ASN A 250 -9.67 -14.15 10.91
N ALA A 251 -10.31 -15.28 11.17
CA ALA A 251 -11.33 -15.43 12.22
C ALA A 251 -10.77 -16.15 13.47
N ALA A 252 -11.53 -16.17 14.57
CA ALA A 252 -11.11 -16.83 15.81
C ALA A 252 -10.94 -18.36 15.62
N GLU A 253 -9.93 -18.93 16.27
CA GLU A 253 -9.69 -20.38 16.29
C GLU A 253 -10.72 -21.07 17.19
N LYS A 254 -11.32 -22.16 16.70
CA LYS A 254 -12.16 -23.07 17.47
C LYS A 254 -11.30 -24.15 18.14
N PRO A 255 -11.78 -24.82 19.20
CA PRO A 255 -11.05 -25.92 19.83
C PRO A 255 -10.58 -26.97 18.81
N SER A 256 -9.27 -27.20 18.76
CA SER A 256 -8.68 -28.19 17.86
C SER A 256 -8.98 -29.63 18.29
N THR A 257 -8.97 -30.55 17.33
CA THR A 257 -9.19 -31.99 17.56
C THR A 257 -7.98 -32.79 17.10
N ASN A 258 -7.47 -33.70 17.93
CA ASN A 258 -6.41 -34.62 17.53
C ASN A 258 -6.96 -35.64 16.51
N VAL A 259 -6.34 -35.74 15.33
CA VAL A 259 -6.74 -36.67 14.26
C VAL A 259 -5.78 -37.85 14.09
N GLY A 260 -4.88 -38.05 15.06
CA GLY A 260 -3.87 -39.11 15.03
C GLY A 260 -2.67 -38.76 14.16
N GLY A 261 -1.67 -39.66 14.12
CA GLY A 261 -0.49 -39.51 13.25
C GLY A 261 0.41 -38.31 13.53
N GLY A 262 0.27 -37.66 14.70
CA GLY A 262 1.01 -36.42 15.03
C GLY A 262 0.35 -35.14 14.50
N TYR A 263 -0.89 -35.20 14.01
CA TYR A 263 -1.64 -34.09 13.43
C TYR A 263 -2.86 -33.69 14.27
N LYS A 264 -3.26 -32.43 14.17
CA LYS A 264 -4.53 -31.89 14.67
C LYS A 264 -5.33 -31.27 13.53
N LEU A 265 -6.65 -31.38 13.63
CA LEU A 265 -7.59 -30.60 12.86
C LEU A 265 -7.85 -29.28 13.58
N VAL A 266 -7.54 -28.17 12.93
CA VAL A 266 -7.85 -26.81 13.38
C VAL A 266 -8.97 -26.24 12.53
N GLN A 267 -9.86 -25.47 13.14
CA GLN A 267 -11.00 -24.86 12.48
C GLN A 267 -11.12 -23.42 12.95
N PHE A 268 -11.53 -22.54 12.04
CA PHE A 268 -11.78 -21.14 12.37
C PHE A 268 -13.27 -20.82 12.30
N GLU A 269 -13.68 -19.75 12.97
CA GLU A 269 -15.01 -19.16 12.79
C GLU A 269 -15.20 -18.64 11.37
N LYS A 270 -16.47 -18.40 11.01
CA LYS A 270 -16.83 -17.88 9.70
C LYS A 270 -16.45 -16.40 9.61
N THR A 271 -15.72 -16.00 8.57
CA THR A 271 -15.34 -14.61 8.36
C THR A 271 -16.54 -13.75 8.00
N PRO A 272 -16.46 -12.42 8.23
CA PRO A 272 -17.27 -11.48 7.47
C PRO A 272 -16.99 -11.58 5.96
N PRO A 273 -17.90 -11.04 5.11
CA PRO A 273 -17.75 -11.04 3.66
C PRO A 273 -16.56 -10.19 3.20
N MET A 274 -15.61 -10.81 2.50
CA MET A 274 -14.35 -10.19 2.10
C MET A 274 -13.83 -10.75 0.78
N PRO A 275 -13.00 -10.01 0.03
CA PRO A 275 -12.35 -10.53 -1.16
C PRO A 275 -11.34 -11.64 -0.85
N SER A 276 -11.08 -12.49 -1.84
CA SER A 276 -10.17 -13.64 -1.73
C SER A 276 -8.74 -13.28 -1.34
N TYR A 277 -8.25 -12.11 -1.78
CA TYR A 277 -6.87 -11.70 -1.55
C TYR A 277 -6.54 -11.42 -0.07
N LEU A 278 -7.56 -11.13 0.74
CA LEU A 278 -7.43 -10.89 2.18
C LEU A 278 -7.44 -12.18 3.01
N LEU A 279 -7.83 -13.31 2.43
CA LEU A 279 -7.87 -14.58 3.16
C LEU A 279 -6.44 -15.00 3.53
N PHE A 280 -6.27 -15.37 4.79
CA PHE A 280 -4.97 -15.69 5.37
C PHE A 280 -4.98 -17.00 6.13
N PHE A 281 -3.88 -17.72 6.02
CA PHE A 281 -3.52 -18.80 6.93
C PHE A 281 -2.02 -18.75 7.23
N GLY A 282 -1.68 -18.89 8.51
CA GLY A 282 -0.32 -19.11 8.98
C GLY A 282 -0.25 -20.32 9.92
N GLY A 283 0.82 -21.10 9.82
CA GLY A 283 1.04 -22.27 10.67
C GLY A 283 2.52 -22.61 10.83
N GLY A 284 2.98 -22.81 12.06
CA GLY A 284 4.38 -23.11 12.36
C GLY A 284 4.67 -23.16 13.86
N LEU A 285 5.96 -23.26 14.20
CA LEU A 285 6.41 -23.16 15.60
C LEU A 285 6.53 -21.69 16.01
N PHE A 286 5.41 -20.99 16.11
CA PHE A 286 5.37 -19.63 16.64
C PHE A 286 5.26 -19.62 18.17
N ASP A 287 5.83 -18.59 18.79
CA ASP A 287 5.39 -18.14 20.11
C ASP A 287 4.34 -17.03 19.94
N THR A 288 3.60 -16.72 21.01
CA THR A 288 2.58 -15.65 21.00
C THR A 288 2.81 -14.65 22.14
N TYR A 289 2.59 -13.37 21.85
CA TYR A 289 2.41 -12.30 22.83
C TYR A 289 0.97 -11.81 22.73
N GLU A 290 0.24 -11.78 23.84
CA GLU A 290 -1.21 -11.56 23.83
C GLU A 290 -1.61 -10.44 24.78
N ASP A 291 -2.63 -9.69 24.38
CA ASP A 291 -3.22 -8.62 25.17
C ASP A 291 -4.63 -8.30 24.63
N ASP A 292 -5.44 -7.54 25.36
CA ASP A 292 -6.77 -7.14 24.91
C ASP A 292 -6.81 -5.64 24.56
N PHE A 293 -7.55 -5.32 23.49
CA PHE A 293 -7.89 -3.97 23.12
C PHE A 293 -9.30 -3.63 23.60
N THR A 294 -9.41 -2.57 24.39
CA THR A 294 -10.70 -2.00 24.79
C THR A 294 -11.12 -0.92 23.80
N SER A 295 -12.28 -1.12 23.17
CA SER A 295 -12.81 -0.16 22.20
C SER A 295 -13.05 1.22 22.82
N PRO A 296 -12.61 2.32 22.17
CA PRO A 296 -12.87 3.67 22.61
C PRO A 296 -14.27 4.19 22.23
N LEU A 297 -15.08 3.38 21.54
CA LEU A 297 -16.42 3.77 21.12
C LEU A 297 -17.44 3.67 22.27
N PRO A 298 -18.53 4.47 22.22
CA PRO A 298 -19.59 4.40 23.23
C PRO A 298 -20.11 2.97 23.45
N GLY A 299 -20.28 2.58 24.72
CA GLY A 299 -20.79 1.26 25.09
C GLY A 299 -19.77 0.12 25.00
N GLY A 300 -18.48 0.39 24.75
CA GLY A 300 -17.41 -0.62 24.78
C GLY A 300 -17.51 -1.70 23.70
N LYS A 301 -18.35 -1.48 22.67
CA LYS A 301 -18.54 -2.42 21.55
C LYS A 301 -17.30 -2.43 20.64
N GLY A 302 -16.88 -3.63 20.23
CA GLY A 302 -15.72 -3.81 19.35
C GLY A 302 -14.38 -3.94 20.07
N GLY A 303 -14.37 -4.46 21.30
CA GLY A 303 -13.12 -4.92 21.90
C GLY A 303 -12.56 -6.10 21.11
N LEU A 304 -11.23 -6.23 21.07
CA LEU A 304 -10.53 -7.25 20.30
C LEU A 304 -9.53 -7.96 21.19
N HIS A 305 -9.48 -9.28 21.10
CA HIS A 305 -8.34 -10.04 21.60
C HIS A 305 -7.18 -9.91 20.61
N LEU A 306 -6.04 -9.41 21.07
CA LEU A 306 -4.86 -9.15 20.24
C LEU A 306 -3.79 -10.20 20.47
N ARG A 307 -3.16 -10.67 19.39
CA ARG A 307 -2.01 -11.58 19.47
C ARG A 307 -0.94 -11.18 18.47
N VAL A 308 0.32 -11.21 18.87
CA VAL A 308 1.46 -11.13 17.96
C VAL A 308 2.12 -12.50 17.90
N PHE A 309 2.11 -13.12 16.73
CA PHE A 309 2.80 -14.38 16.47
C PHE A 309 4.26 -14.07 16.12
N THR A 310 5.19 -14.65 16.86
CA THR A 310 6.63 -14.38 16.70
C THR A 310 7.42 -15.66 16.44
N PRO A 311 8.64 -15.56 15.89
CA PRO A 311 9.58 -16.67 15.95
C PRO A 311 9.82 -17.15 17.40
N PRO A 312 10.25 -18.40 17.60
CA PRO A 312 10.51 -18.95 18.94
C PRO A 312 11.47 -18.10 19.78
N GLY A 313 11.11 -17.87 21.04
CA GLY A 313 11.89 -17.12 22.01
C GLY A 313 11.86 -15.60 21.82
N MET A 314 10.96 -15.07 20.98
CA MET A 314 10.80 -13.63 20.70
C MET A 314 9.48 -13.03 21.19
N SER A 315 8.65 -13.76 21.96
CA SER A 315 7.34 -13.24 22.42
C SER A 315 7.47 -11.88 23.15
N ASP A 316 8.43 -11.73 24.07
CA ASP A 316 8.63 -10.45 24.78
C ASP A 316 9.11 -9.30 23.88
N TRP A 317 9.63 -9.60 22.69
CA TRP A 317 10.09 -8.61 21.71
C TRP A 317 8.92 -7.95 20.99
N ALA A 318 7.72 -8.56 21.02
CA ALA A 318 6.51 -8.07 20.37
C ALA A 318 5.79 -6.95 21.14
N LYS A 319 6.22 -6.62 22.37
CA LYS A 319 5.55 -5.58 23.18
C LYS A 319 5.43 -4.24 22.44
N PRO A 320 6.48 -3.69 21.78
CA PRO A 320 6.35 -2.46 21.01
C PRO A 320 5.32 -2.54 19.86
N ALA A 321 5.28 -3.67 19.15
CA ALA A 321 4.30 -3.91 18.08
C ALA A 321 2.86 -3.99 18.62
N MET A 322 2.66 -4.65 19.76
CA MET A 322 1.37 -4.70 20.46
C MET A 322 0.89 -3.30 20.86
N ASP A 323 1.77 -2.51 21.51
CA ASP A 323 1.46 -1.14 21.94
C ASP A 323 1.12 -0.24 20.74
N ARG A 324 1.87 -0.36 19.63
CA ARG A 324 1.61 0.34 18.36
C ARG A 324 0.28 -0.03 17.74
N THR A 325 -0.03 -1.33 17.69
CA THR A 325 -1.30 -1.85 17.17
C THR A 325 -2.48 -1.26 17.95
N LYS A 326 -2.42 -1.28 19.28
CA LYS A 326 -3.44 -0.67 20.15
C LYS A 326 -3.58 0.83 19.92
N GLN A 327 -2.47 1.55 19.77
CA GLN A 327 -2.48 2.99 19.52
C GLN A 327 -3.11 3.33 18.16
N ALA A 328 -2.78 2.56 17.13
CA ALA A 328 -3.38 2.70 15.80
C ALA A 328 -4.88 2.38 15.83
N LEU A 329 -5.28 1.25 16.43
CA LEU A 329 -6.69 0.86 16.59
C LEU A 329 -7.50 1.94 17.33
N ASP A 330 -6.98 2.51 18.44
CA ASP A 330 -7.67 3.59 19.15
C ASP A 330 -7.92 4.80 18.23
N PHE A 331 -6.90 5.22 17.48
CA PHE A 331 -7.03 6.32 16.52
C PHE A 331 -8.07 6.01 15.45
N TYR A 332 -8.00 4.84 14.79
CA TYR A 332 -8.90 4.50 13.69
C TYR A 332 -10.35 4.27 14.15
N TYR A 333 -10.57 3.65 15.31
CA TYR A 333 -11.91 3.55 15.91
C TYR A 333 -12.49 4.93 16.16
N ARG A 334 -11.72 5.86 16.75
CA ARG A 334 -12.19 7.24 16.97
C ARG A 334 -12.42 7.95 15.64
N TYR A 335 -11.48 7.89 14.71
CA TYR A 335 -11.55 8.61 13.43
C TYR A 335 -12.75 8.15 12.61
N THR A 336 -12.94 6.84 12.42
CA THR A 336 -14.02 6.27 11.60
C THR A 336 -15.35 6.19 12.36
N GLY A 337 -15.33 6.08 13.68
CA GLY A 337 -16.54 5.82 14.47
C GLY A 337 -17.14 4.44 14.20
N ILE A 338 -16.37 3.51 13.62
CA ILE A 338 -16.84 2.20 13.16
C ILE A 338 -16.00 1.13 13.87
N ALA A 339 -16.67 0.28 14.67
CA ALA A 339 -16.04 -0.92 15.20
C ALA A 339 -15.77 -1.93 14.09
N LEU A 340 -14.65 -2.64 14.18
CA LEU A 340 -14.38 -3.76 13.28
C LEU A 340 -15.38 -4.90 13.56
N PRO A 341 -15.86 -5.61 12.52
CA PRO A 341 -16.78 -6.74 12.66
C PRO A 341 -16.02 -8.03 13.05
N LEU A 342 -15.02 -7.91 13.92
CA LEU A 342 -14.09 -8.96 14.31
C LEU A 342 -14.06 -9.07 15.84
N THR A 343 -13.69 -10.25 16.34
CA THR A 343 -13.52 -10.53 17.78
C THR A 343 -12.04 -10.54 18.19
N LYS A 344 -11.14 -10.56 17.22
CA LYS A 344 -9.69 -10.61 17.42
C LYS A 344 -8.97 -9.81 16.33
N PHE A 345 -7.71 -9.49 16.58
CA PHE A 345 -6.81 -8.93 15.58
C PHE A 345 -5.39 -9.44 15.86
N ASP A 346 -4.82 -10.12 14.88
CA ASP A 346 -3.48 -10.70 15.01
C ASP A 346 -2.45 -9.95 14.15
N THR A 347 -1.22 -9.90 14.62
CA THR A 347 -0.04 -9.52 13.83
C THR A 347 0.86 -10.74 13.70
N VAL A 348 1.20 -11.13 12.49
CA VAL A 348 2.11 -12.26 12.24
C VAL A 348 3.46 -11.70 11.86
N ALA A 349 4.41 -11.78 12.78
CA ALA A 349 5.78 -11.38 12.56
C ALA A 349 6.56 -12.57 11.99
N ALA A 350 6.90 -12.51 10.71
CA ALA A 350 7.72 -13.51 10.05
C ALA A 350 9.02 -12.88 9.56
N ASN A 351 10.10 -13.65 9.61
CA ASN A 351 11.35 -13.19 8.97
C ASN A 351 11.12 -13.16 7.46
N ASP A 352 11.75 -12.20 6.79
CA ASP A 352 11.97 -12.32 5.36
C ASP A 352 12.78 -13.60 5.14
N ALA A 353 12.12 -14.61 4.62
CA ALA A 353 12.69 -15.94 4.53
C ALA A 353 13.93 -16.00 3.62
N PHE A 354 14.27 -14.92 2.90
CA PHE A 354 15.29 -14.95 1.85
C PHE A 354 16.15 -13.65 1.75
N LYS A 355 16.36 -12.99 2.89
CA LYS A 355 16.92 -11.63 3.06
C LYS A 355 18.31 -11.31 2.47
N GLU A 356 19.03 -12.24 1.82
CA GLU A 356 20.24 -11.87 1.08
C GLU A 356 19.92 -10.95 -0.12
N GLN A 357 18.68 -10.97 -0.60
CA GLN A 357 18.10 -9.94 -1.48
C GLN A 357 16.71 -9.57 -0.94
N LYS A 358 16.43 -8.27 -0.77
CA LYS A 358 15.09 -7.76 -0.38
C LYS A 358 14.11 -8.00 -1.54
N ASP A 359 13.66 -9.23 -1.68
CA ASP A 359 12.85 -9.72 -2.81
C ASP A 359 11.40 -10.05 -2.41
N LEU A 360 10.98 -9.65 -1.20
CA LEU A 360 9.57 -9.60 -0.86
C LEU A 360 8.99 -8.36 -1.50
N ASN A 361 8.17 -8.59 -2.51
CA ASN A 361 7.50 -7.60 -3.34
C ASN A 361 6.37 -6.87 -2.57
N PHE A 362 6.48 -6.68 -1.26
CA PHE A 362 5.56 -5.94 -0.39
C PHE A 362 6.24 -5.57 0.95
N GLY A 363 5.70 -4.56 1.65
CA GLY A 363 6.22 -4.05 2.93
C GLY A 363 5.53 -4.66 4.17
N GLY A 364 4.25 -4.93 4.02
CA GLY A 364 3.34 -5.63 4.95
C GLY A 364 2.16 -6.15 4.11
N MET A 365 1.22 -6.85 4.74
CA MET A 365 -0.03 -7.25 4.09
C MET A 365 -1.19 -7.16 5.07
N GLU A 366 -2.31 -6.57 4.62
CA GLU A 366 -3.39 -6.14 5.49
C GLU A 366 -4.39 -7.23 5.87
N ASN A 367 -4.09 -8.51 5.63
CA ASN A 367 -5.07 -9.60 5.66
C ASN A 367 -6.06 -9.45 6.82
N TRP A 368 -7.37 -9.38 6.52
CA TRP A 368 -8.34 -8.82 7.46
C TRP A 368 -8.34 -9.51 8.82
N GLY A 369 -7.95 -8.78 9.88
CA GLY A 369 -7.81 -9.31 11.25
C GLY A 369 -6.57 -10.15 11.54
N SER A 370 -5.62 -10.27 10.61
CA SER A 370 -4.38 -11.06 10.69
C SER A 370 -3.25 -10.45 9.84
N ILE A 371 -2.83 -9.23 10.13
CA ILE A 371 -1.82 -8.54 9.31
C ILE A 371 -0.47 -9.29 9.33
N LEU A 372 0.22 -9.33 8.19
CA LEU A 372 1.55 -9.90 8.05
C LEU A 372 2.60 -8.78 8.06
N GLU A 373 3.60 -8.95 8.91
CA GLU A 373 4.68 -7.98 9.14
C GLU A 373 6.04 -8.68 9.15
N PHE A 374 7.10 -7.91 8.92
CA PHE A 374 8.46 -8.43 8.98
C PHE A 374 9.06 -8.33 10.38
N ALA A 375 9.46 -9.47 10.92
CA ALA A 375 9.98 -9.59 12.28
C ALA A 375 11.18 -8.68 12.56
N ASP A 376 12.08 -8.47 11.59
CA ASP A 376 13.24 -7.58 11.77
C ASP A 376 12.86 -6.09 11.90
N ASP A 377 11.65 -5.71 11.46
CA ASP A 377 11.17 -4.33 11.50
C ASP A 377 10.32 -4.04 12.74
N ILE A 378 9.56 -5.03 13.22
CA ILE A 378 8.60 -4.90 14.32
C ILE A 378 8.96 -5.64 15.62
N LEU A 379 9.95 -6.53 15.62
CA LEU A 379 10.43 -7.24 16.82
C LEU A 379 11.84 -6.77 17.23
N PRO A 380 11.99 -5.57 17.79
CA PRO A 380 13.26 -5.13 18.32
C PRO A 380 13.61 -5.91 19.59
N GLN A 381 14.91 -6.04 19.89
CA GLN A 381 15.35 -6.62 21.16
C GLN A 381 14.69 -5.89 22.36
N PRO A 382 14.39 -6.58 23.48
CA PRO A 382 13.70 -5.97 24.61
C PRO A 382 14.40 -4.69 25.09
N GLY A 383 13.62 -3.61 25.20
CA GLY A 383 14.10 -2.28 25.58
C GLY A 383 14.59 -1.40 24.43
N GLN A 384 14.57 -1.89 23.19
CA GLN A 384 14.84 -1.10 21.98
C GLN A 384 13.52 -0.67 21.29
N PRO A 385 13.50 0.48 20.59
CA PRO A 385 12.35 0.88 19.79
C PRO A 385 12.24 0.04 18.51
N MET A 386 11.04 -0.01 17.92
CA MET A 386 10.87 -0.55 16.56
C MET A 386 11.65 0.27 15.54
N SER A 387 11.87 -0.32 14.37
CA SER A 387 12.44 0.43 13.24
C SER A 387 11.49 1.55 12.79
N HIS A 388 12.05 2.57 12.15
CA HIS A 388 11.26 3.64 11.52
C HIS A 388 10.24 3.07 10.52
N TYR A 389 10.69 2.11 9.70
CA TYR A 389 9.86 1.46 8.69
C TYR A 389 8.74 0.60 9.29
N GLY A 390 9.03 -0.18 10.34
CA GLY A 390 8.02 -0.98 11.03
C GLY A 390 6.95 -0.13 11.73
N ASN A 391 7.28 1.11 12.14
CA ASN A 391 6.28 2.06 12.64
C ASN A 391 5.36 2.59 11.54
N GLU A 392 5.88 2.81 10.32
CA GLU A 392 5.09 3.20 9.14
C GLU A 392 4.14 2.06 8.77
N VAL A 393 4.71 0.92 8.35
CA VAL A 393 3.96 -0.22 7.81
C VAL A 393 2.88 -0.71 8.78
N LEU A 394 3.20 -0.92 10.07
CA LEU A 394 2.19 -1.39 11.02
C LEU A 394 0.99 -0.44 11.13
N THR A 395 1.21 0.87 11.06
CA THR A 395 0.08 1.82 11.08
C THR A 395 -0.68 1.90 9.76
N HIS A 396 -0.02 1.60 8.64
CA HIS A 396 -0.60 1.45 7.29
C HIS A 396 -1.50 0.21 7.24
N GLU A 397 -1.02 -0.96 7.69
CA GLU A 397 -1.79 -2.21 7.70
C GLU A 397 -3.04 -2.14 8.60
N VAL A 398 -2.95 -1.42 9.73
CA VAL A 398 -4.13 -1.19 10.58
C VAL A 398 -5.13 -0.22 9.92
N ALA A 399 -4.69 0.71 9.06
CA ALA A 399 -5.58 1.60 8.31
C ALA A 399 -6.45 0.81 7.31
N HIS A 400 -5.85 -0.18 6.65
CA HIS A 400 -6.49 -1.01 5.65
C HIS A 400 -7.72 -1.77 6.17
N GLN A 401 -7.78 -2.05 7.47
CA GLN A 401 -8.91 -2.72 8.11
C GLN A 401 -10.26 -1.99 7.89
N TRP A 402 -10.21 -0.69 7.57
CA TRP A 402 -11.35 0.08 7.05
C TRP A 402 -11.20 0.41 5.55
N PHE A 403 -10.01 0.85 5.12
CA PHE A 403 -9.73 1.31 3.75
C PHE A 403 -8.96 0.25 2.95
N GLY A 404 -9.67 -0.77 2.50
CA GLY A 404 -9.09 -1.96 1.90
C GLY A 404 -9.92 -3.18 2.22
N ASP A 405 -10.26 -3.35 3.49
CA ASP A 405 -10.94 -4.55 3.97
C ASP A 405 -12.44 -4.33 4.08
N LEU A 406 -12.87 -3.41 4.96
CA LEU A 406 -14.28 -3.10 5.14
C LEU A 406 -14.92 -2.56 3.86
N VAL A 407 -14.18 -1.70 3.14
CA VAL A 407 -14.52 -1.22 1.80
C VAL A 407 -13.31 -1.41 0.89
N THR A 408 -13.40 -2.36 -0.03
CA THR A 408 -12.32 -2.71 -0.97
C THR A 408 -12.53 -2.01 -2.30
N ALA A 409 -11.49 -1.64 -3.04
CA ALA A 409 -11.62 -1.29 -4.45
C ALA A 409 -12.51 -2.28 -5.25
N ASP A 410 -13.31 -1.77 -6.19
CA ASP A 410 -14.16 -2.59 -7.07
C ASP A 410 -13.34 -3.41 -8.07
N TRP A 411 -12.21 -2.83 -8.51
CA TRP A 411 -11.23 -3.45 -9.37
C TRP A 411 -9.86 -2.81 -9.15
N TRP A 412 -8.80 -3.47 -9.59
CA TRP A 412 -7.41 -3.08 -9.33
C TRP A 412 -6.98 -1.78 -10.01
N ASP A 413 -7.69 -1.31 -11.04
CA ASP A 413 -7.54 0.05 -11.59
C ASP A 413 -7.82 1.16 -10.55
N ASN A 414 -8.50 0.79 -9.45
CA ASN A 414 -8.85 1.66 -8.34
C ASN A 414 -8.16 1.26 -7.03
N VAL A 415 -7.07 0.47 -7.07
CA VAL A 415 -6.31 0.03 -5.88
C VAL A 415 -5.82 1.21 -5.00
N TRP A 416 -5.65 2.39 -5.60
CA TRP A 416 -5.36 3.63 -4.86
C TRP A 416 -6.41 3.97 -3.78
N LEU A 417 -7.66 3.52 -3.92
CA LEU A 417 -8.69 3.67 -2.87
C LEU A 417 -8.37 2.88 -1.59
N ASN A 418 -7.53 1.86 -1.69
CA ASN A 418 -6.96 1.17 -0.55
C ASN A 418 -5.67 1.89 -0.15
N GLU A 419 -4.70 1.91 -1.06
CA GLU A 419 -3.31 2.24 -0.75
C GLU A 419 -3.05 3.71 -0.46
N SER A 420 -3.64 4.63 -1.24
CA SER A 420 -3.48 6.05 -0.96
C SER A 420 -4.10 6.43 0.39
N PHE A 421 -5.20 5.78 0.77
CA PHE A 421 -5.85 6.03 2.06
C PHE A 421 -5.00 5.51 3.21
N ALA A 422 -4.48 4.29 3.09
CA ALA A 422 -3.58 3.74 4.10
C ALA A 422 -2.32 4.63 4.25
N THR A 423 -1.68 5.05 3.15
CA THR A 423 -0.53 5.99 3.18
C THR A 423 -0.89 7.36 3.78
N PHE A 424 -2.07 7.91 3.43
CA PHE A 424 -2.55 9.17 4.00
C PHE A 424 -2.72 9.09 5.52
N PHE A 425 -3.30 7.99 6.02
CA PHE A 425 -3.48 7.81 7.44
C PHE A 425 -2.21 7.42 8.18
N GLU A 426 -1.38 6.55 7.61
CA GLU A 426 -0.03 6.23 8.08
C GLU A 426 0.71 7.53 8.39
N THR A 427 0.83 8.42 7.40
CA THR A 427 1.48 9.73 7.54
C THR A 427 0.91 10.54 8.71
N LYS A 428 -0.42 10.59 8.86
CA LYS A 428 -1.05 11.31 9.98
C LYS A 428 -0.71 10.68 11.32
N THR A 429 -0.80 9.35 11.40
CA THR A 429 -0.60 8.61 12.65
C THR A 429 0.87 8.59 13.08
N THR A 430 1.83 8.38 12.17
CA THR A 430 3.25 8.38 12.51
C THR A 430 3.72 9.74 12.98
N ILE A 431 3.32 10.83 12.30
CA ILE A 431 3.62 12.20 12.76
C ILE A 431 2.99 12.49 14.13
N GLN A 432 1.77 12.01 14.38
CA GLN A 432 1.10 12.21 15.67
C GLN A 432 1.75 11.42 16.81
N PHE A 433 2.08 10.16 16.55
CA PHE A 433 2.57 9.24 17.59
C PHE A 433 4.07 9.40 17.85
N PHE A 434 4.82 9.82 16.84
CA PHE A 434 6.27 9.94 16.84
C PHE A 434 6.75 11.26 16.23
N PRO A 435 6.33 12.42 16.78
CA PRO A 435 6.67 13.73 16.24
C PRO A 435 8.18 14.05 16.31
N ASP A 436 8.96 13.23 17.01
CA ASP A 436 10.42 13.32 17.09
C ASP A 436 11.13 12.61 15.93
N GLU A 437 10.44 11.71 15.21
CA GLU A 437 10.97 10.90 14.12
C GLU A 437 10.33 11.24 12.77
N PHE A 438 9.05 11.60 12.77
CA PHE A 438 8.27 11.88 11.57
C PHE A 438 7.80 13.32 11.55
N SER A 439 7.82 13.95 10.38
CA SER A 439 7.43 15.34 10.25
C SER A 439 6.72 15.65 8.94
N TRP A 440 5.86 16.68 8.96
CA TRP A 440 5.28 17.24 7.74
C TRP A 440 6.34 17.82 6.80
N LEU A 441 7.53 18.17 7.30
CA LEU A 441 8.65 18.60 6.47
C LEU A 441 9.14 17.48 5.56
N ASP A 442 9.16 16.24 6.04
CA ASP A 442 9.53 15.09 5.20
C ASP A 442 8.47 14.82 4.13
N GLN A 443 7.20 15.12 4.43
CA GLN A 443 6.12 15.04 3.45
C GLN A 443 6.21 16.12 2.37
N VAL A 444 6.71 17.32 2.67
CA VAL A 444 7.07 18.30 1.62
C VAL A 444 8.17 17.76 0.72
N LYS A 445 9.23 17.15 1.28
CA LYS A 445 10.30 16.54 0.47
C LYS A 445 9.75 15.40 -0.40
N ASN A 446 8.90 14.53 0.17
CA ASN A 446 8.22 13.47 -0.55
C ASN A 446 7.37 14.06 -1.70
N LYS A 447 6.54 15.08 -1.45
CA LYS A 447 5.73 15.77 -2.47
C LYS A 447 6.55 16.15 -3.70
N TYR A 448 7.69 16.83 -3.50
CA TYR A 448 8.55 17.26 -4.61
C TYR A 448 9.32 16.11 -5.27
N ARG A 449 9.68 15.05 -4.53
CA ARG A 449 10.22 13.82 -5.13
C ARG A 449 9.20 13.20 -6.08
N VAL A 450 7.92 13.14 -5.69
CA VAL A 450 6.83 12.59 -6.50
C VAL A 450 6.52 13.49 -7.68
N ILE A 451 6.46 14.81 -7.50
CA ILE A 451 6.29 15.78 -8.61
C ILE A 451 7.37 15.58 -9.68
N ASN A 452 8.64 15.41 -9.28
CA ASN A 452 9.73 15.15 -10.25
C ASN A 452 9.54 13.83 -11.02
N ARG A 453 8.92 12.81 -10.42
CA ARG A 453 8.55 11.56 -11.11
C ARG A 453 7.36 11.76 -12.04
N ASP A 454 6.36 12.53 -11.60
CA ASP A 454 5.10 12.78 -12.33
C ASP A 454 5.25 13.70 -13.53
N ILE A 455 6.36 14.44 -13.64
CA ILE A 455 6.76 15.17 -14.85
C ILE A 455 7.74 14.40 -15.75
N GLY A 456 8.09 13.17 -15.37
CA GLY A 456 9.01 12.29 -16.07
C GLY A 456 8.33 11.39 -17.12
N PRO A 457 9.11 10.75 -18.02
CA PRO A 457 8.56 9.96 -19.12
C PRO A 457 7.82 8.68 -18.69
N ASN A 458 8.04 8.21 -17.45
CA ASN A 458 7.46 6.98 -16.93
C ASN A 458 6.27 7.23 -15.99
N ALA A 459 5.68 8.44 -16.01
CA ALA A 459 4.51 8.75 -15.21
C ALA A 459 3.25 8.04 -15.75
N PHE A 460 2.38 7.60 -14.83
CA PHE A 460 1.03 7.10 -15.12
C PHE A 460 0.02 7.66 -14.11
N PRO A 461 -1.27 7.67 -14.45
CA PRO A 461 -2.33 8.14 -13.56
C PRO A 461 -2.39 7.33 -12.25
N VAL A 462 -2.90 7.95 -11.19
CA VAL A 462 -3.18 7.26 -9.91
C VAL A 462 -4.27 6.19 -10.10
N ALA A 463 -5.25 6.46 -10.96
CA ALA A 463 -6.29 5.55 -11.39
C ALA A 463 -6.12 5.26 -12.90
N PRO A 464 -5.17 4.40 -13.29
CA PRO A 464 -4.94 4.06 -14.68
C PRO A 464 -6.11 3.24 -15.24
N ASN A 465 -6.39 3.35 -16.54
CA ASN A 465 -7.40 2.49 -17.17
C ASN A 465 -6.73 1.20 -17.67
N PHE A 466 -6.94 0.08 -16.97
CA PHE A 466 -6.43 -1.21 -17.40
C PHE A 466 -7.38 -1.92 -18.34
N ASN A 467 -6.87 -2.32 -19.51
CA ASN A 467 -7.49 -3.35 -20.35
C ASN A 467 -6.83 -4.72 -20.15
N GLY A 468 -5.86 -4.85 -19.24
CA GLY A 468 -5.02 -6.04 -19.04
C GLY A 468 -4.73 -6.32 -17.58
N TRP A 469 -4.10 -7.48 -17.33
CA TRP A 469 -3.82 -8.08 -16.02
C TRP A 469 -3.28 -7.06 -15.02
N ALA A 470 -4.00 -6.86 -13.91
CA ALA A 470 -3.41 -6.21 -12.75
C ALA A 470 -2.56 -7.25 -12.02
N SER A 471 -1.31 -7.42 -12.43
CA SER A 471 -0.32 -8.15 -11.63
C SER A 471 0.19 -7.26 -10.50
N ASN A 472 0.69 -7.87 -9.43
CA ASN A 472 1.41 -7.18 -8.35
C ASN A 472 2.52 -6.25 -8.89
N ASP A 473 3.15 -6.60 -10.03
CA ASP A 473 4.16 -5.75 -10.70
C ASP A 473 3.63 -4.36 -11.03
N PHE A 474 2.34 -4.22 -11.36
CA PHE A 474 1.75 -2.90 -11.56
C PHE A 474 1.78 -2.11 -10.25
N VAL A 475 1.22 -2.65 -9.16
CA VAL A 475 1.13 -1.92 -7.87
C VAL A 475 2.51 -1.44 -7.43
N LEU A 476 3.54 -2.27 -7.63
CA LEU A 476 4.92 -1.96 -7.29
C LEU A 476 5.57 -0.93 -8.21
N SER A 477 5.45 -1.10 -9.53
CA SER A 477 5.91 -0.10 -10.49
C SER A 477 5.14 1.22 -10.35
N ALA A 478 3.94 1.14 -9.78
CA ALA A 478 3.02 2.23 -9.49
C ALA A 478 3.13 2.89 -8.13
N SER A 479 3.99 2.36 -7.26
CA SER A 479 4.12 2.78 -5.85
C SER A 479 4.12 4.29 -5.66
N ALA A 480 4.95 5.03 -6.41
CA ALA A 480 5.06 6.48 -6.28
C ALA A 480 3.80 7.28 -6.62
N PHE A 481 2.85 6.68 -7.34
CA PHE A 481 1.62 7.34 -7.74
C PHE A 481 0.43 6.79 -6.95
N THR A 482 0.30 5.47 -6.86
CA THR A 482 -0.75 4.78 -6.12
C THR A 482 -0.69 5.08 -4.62
N TYR A 483 0.49 5.16 -4.03
CA TYR A 483 0.66 5.43 -2.59
C TYR A 483 0.92 6.92 -2.39
N ASP A 484 2.07 7.42 -2.87
CA ASP A 484 2.51 8.79 -2.54
C ASP A 484 1.62 9.87 -3.19
N LYS A 485 1.48 9.91 -4.53
CA LYS A 485 0.67 10.96 -5.21
C LYS A 485 -0.77 10.92 -4.72
N GLY A 486 -1.39 9.75 -4.65
CA GLY A 486 -2.75 9.61 -4.15
C GLY A 486 -2.89 10.07 -2.70
N GLY A 487 -1.94 9.75 -1.82
CA GLY A 487 -1.88 10.27 -0.44
C GLY A 487 -1.80 11.80 -0.38
N HIS A 488 -0.96 12.43 -1.21
CA HIS A 488 -0.89 13.89 -1.33
C HIS A 488 -2.18 14.51 -1.90
N VAL A 489 -2.86 13.83 -2.81
CA VAL A 489 -4.18 14.27 -3.33
C VAL A 489 -5.23 14.23 -2.20
N LEU A 490 -5.25 13.18 -1.38
CA LEU A 490 -6.13 13.12 -0.21
C LEU A 490 -5.79 14.22 0.81
N LYS A 491 -4.51 14.51 1.04
CA LYS A 491 -4.08 15.63 1.87
C LYS A 491 -4.51 16.98 1.32
N THR A 492 -4.41 17.17 0.00
CA THR A 492 -4.91 18.37 -0.70
C THR A 492 -6.42 18.54 -0.50
N LEU A 493 -7.19 17.45 -0.62
CA LEU A 493 -8.63 17.46 -0.35
C LEU A 493 -8.95 17.77 1.12
N GLU A 494 -8.18 17.23 2.07
CA GLU A 494 -8.32 17.56 3.50
C GLU A 494 -8.11 19.06 3.75
N ASN A 495 -7.04 19.63 3.20
CA ASN A 495 -6.72 21.05 3.37
C ASN A 495 -7.81 21.96 2.75
N TYR A 496 -8.40 21.54 1.61
CA TYR A 496 -9.46 22.27 0.94
C TYR A 496 -10.83 22.17 1.65
N LEU A 497 -11.22 20.97 2.09
CA LEU A 497 -12.51 20.69 2.72
C LEU A 497 -12.55 21.03 4.21
N GLY A 498 -11.38 21.02 4.85
CA GLY A 498 -11.23 20.92 6.29
C GLY A 498 -11.37 19.49 6.79
N GLU A 499 -10.57 19.14 7.80
CA GLU A 499 -10.50 17.79 8.37
C GLU A 499 -11.86 17.26 8.84
N GLN A 500 -12.68 18.09 9.49
CA GLN A 500 -13.97 17.63 10.01
C GLN A 500 -14.94 17.23 8.89
N THR A 501 -14.97 17.99 7.80
CA THR A 501 -15.81 17.71 6.63
C THR A 501 -15.33 16.46 5.92
N LEU A 502 -14.02 16.33 5.69
CA LEU A 502 -13.44 15.13 5.10
C LEU A 502 -13.76 13.90 5.95
N ARG A 503 -13.49 13.96 7.26
CA ARG A 503 -13.76 12.86 8.20
C ARG A 503 -15.22 12.43 8.13
N LYS A 504 -16.19 13.34 8.25
CA LYS A 504 -17.62 12.99 8.16
C LYS A 504 -17.98 12.35 6.82
N GLY A 505 -17.44 12.87 5.71
CA GLY A 505 -17.65 12.30 4.38
C GLY A 505 -17.09 10.88 4.26
N LEU A 506 -15.88 10.64 4.78
CA LEU A 506 -15.27 9.30 4.83
C LEU A 506 -16.03 8.35 5.75
N GLN A 507 -16.50 8.82 6.91
CA GLN A 507 -17.35 8.03 7.80
C GLN A 507 -18.66 7.62 7.10
N GLN A 508 -19.27 8.52 6.31
CA GLN A 508 -20.46 8.19 5.54
C GLN A 508 -20.16 7.21 4.40
N TYR A 509 -19.03 7.41 3.70
CA TYR A 509 -18.55 6.49 2.66
C TYR A 509 -18.36 5.07 3.22
N LEU A 510 -17.64 4.92 4.33
CA LEU A 510 -17.43 3.62 4.96
C LEU A 510 -18.75 2.97 5.37
N VAL A 511 -19.68 3.73 5.97
CA VAL A 511 -21.01 3.20 6.34
C VAL A 511 -21.80 2.75 5.11
N ASP A 512 -21.86 3.56 4.05
CA ASP A 512 -22.70 3.30 2.87
C ASP A 512 -22.20 2.10 2.04
N TYR A 513 -20.91 1.78 2.12
CA TYR A 513 -20.25 0.76 1.32
C TYR A 513 -19.59 -0.37 2.11
N SER A 514 -19.82 -0.44 3.43
CA SER A 514 -19.32 -1.52 4.30
C SER A 514 -19.66 -2.91 3.76
N PHE A 515 -18.68 -3.82 3.78
CA PHE A 515 -18.74 -5.18 3.21
C PHE A 515 -18.95 -5.21 1.69
N GLY A 516 -18.68 -4.10 1.01
CA GLY A 516 -18.83 -3.94 -0.42
C GLY A 516 -17.60 -3.31 -1.05
N ASN A 517 -17.80 -2.74 -2.23
CA ASN A 517 -16.72 -2.20 -3.03
C ASN A 517 -16.75 -0.66 -3.11
N GLY A 518 -15.58 -0.05 -3.25
CA GLY A 518 -15.34 1.36 -3.47
C GLY A 518 -15.09 1.66 -4.95
N THR A 519 -15.57 2.81 -5.41
CA THR A 519 -15.16 3.39 -6.70
C THR A 519 -14.86 4.88 -6.50
N PRO A 520 -14.07 5.53 -7.37
CA PRO A 520 -13.83 6.97 -7.26
C PRO A 520 -15.15 7.74 -7.18
N LYS A 521 -16.14 7.39 -8.02
CA LYS A 521 -17.47 8.01 -7.98
C LYS A 521 -18.14 7.88 -6.61
N ARG A 522 -18.13 6.69 -6.00
CA ARG A 522 -18.73 6.44 -4.67
C ARG A 522 -18.08 7.31 -3.59
N LEU A 523 -16.75 7.43 -3.61
CA LEU A 523 -16.01 8.31 -2.71
C LEU A 523 -16.37 9.79 -2.94
N TRP A 524 -16.30 10.25 -4.19
CA TRP A 524 -16.57 11.64 -4.55
C TRP A 524 -18.01 12.05 -4.25
N ASP A 525 -18.99 11.18 -4.50
CA ASP A 525 -20.39 11.43 -4.17
C ASP A 525 -20.56 11.63 -2.65
N ALA A 526 -19.91 10.80 -1.82
CA ALA A 526 -19.97 10.92 -0.36
C ALA A 526 -19.33 12.23 0.14
N LEU A 527 -18.15 12.58 -0.38
CA LEU A 527 -17.48 13.85 -0.03
C LEU A 527 -18.26 15.07 -0.54
N SER A 528 -18.86 14.98 -1.74
CA SER A 528 -19.66 16.07 -2.31
C SER A 528 -20.94 16.30 -1.51
N LYS A 529 -21.58 15.21 -1.07
CA LYS A 529 -22.79 15.27 -0.23
C LYS A 529 -22.52 15.94 1.12
N GLU A 530 -21.41 15.60 1.77
CA GLU A 530 -21.05 16.18 3.08
C GLU A 530 -20.58 17.64 2.96
N SER A 531 -19.76 17.95 1.95
CA SER A 531 -19.16 19.29 1.79
C SER A 531 -20.05 20.31 1.09
N GLY A 532 -21.05 19.87 0.32
CA GLY A 532 -21.78 20.71 -0.62
C GLY A 532 -20.95 21.19 -1.82
N GLN A 533 -19.71 20.71 -1.98
CA GLN A 533 -18.80 21.06 -3.07
C GLN A 533 -18.79 19.96 -4.14
N ALA A 534 -18.47 20.33 -5.39
CA ALA A 534 -18.39 19.38 -6.50
C ALA A 534 -17.07 18.60 -6.51
N ILE A 535 -16.87 17.70 -5.53
CA ILE A 535 -15.60 17.00 -5.31
C ILE A 535 -15.25 16.05 -6.46
N GLY A 536 -16.25 15.51 -7.17
CA GLY A 536 -16.01 14.67 -8.34
C GLY A 536 -15.12 15.33 -9.39
N ALA A 537 -15.34 16.60 -9.71
CA ALA A 537 -14.55 17.33 -10.70
C ALA A 537 -13.09 17.57 -10.23
N ILE A 538 -12.92 17.81 -8.93
CA ILE A 538 -11.59 17.95 -8.31
C ILE A 538 -10.87 16.60 -8.36
N GLY A 539 -11.40 15.60 -7.65
CA GLY A 539 -10.76 14.30 -7.48
C GLY A 539 -10.43 13.61 -8.79
N ASP A 540 -11.39 13.52 -9.73
CA ASP A 540 -11.15 12.86 -11.02
C ASP A 540 -10.03 13.53 -11.83
N SER A 541 -9.93 14.86 -11.77
CA SER A 541 -8.87 15.59 -12.48
C SER A 541 -7.46 15.32 -11.95
N TYR A 542 -7.33 14.86 -10.69
CA TYR A 542 -6.06 14.49 -10.09
C TYR A 542 -5.69 13.02 -10.31
N VAL A 543 -6.67 12.11 -10.24
CA VAL A 543 -6.39 10.67 -10.25
C VAL A 543 -6.34 10.07 -11.66
N ARG A 544 -7.08 10.63 -12.64
CA ARG A 544 -7.25 10.03 -13.97
C ARG A 544 -6.19 10.45 -15.01
N GLN A 545 -5.27 11.35 -14.66
CA GLN A 545 -4.26 11.86 -15.59
C GLN A 545 -2.89 12.03 -14.93
N THR A 546 -1.85 12.11 -15.76
CA THR A 546 -0.47 12.35 -15.33
C THR A 546 -0.17 13.85 -15.22
N GLY A 547 0.91 14.18 -14.52
CA GLY A 547 1.42 15.55 -14.44
C GLY A 547 0.79 16.38 -13.34
N VAL A 548 1.27 17.61 -13.26
CA VAL A 548 1.05 18.52 -12.13
C VAL A 548 0.54 19.87 -12.64
N PRO A 549 -0.50 20.47 -12.01
CA PRO A 549 -0.94 21.82 -12.36
C PRO A 549 0.08 22.88 -11.89
N LEU A 550 0.40 23.81 -12.80
CA LEU A 550 1.17 25.03 -12.54
C LEU A 550 0.22 26.22 -12.43
N ILE A 551 0.22 26.87 -11.27
CA ILE A 551 -0.63 28.02 -10.95
C ILE A 551 0.20 29.30 -11.02
N SER A 552 -0.08 30.20 -11.95
CA SER A 552 0.44 31.56 -11.91
C SER A 552 -0.42 32.43 -11.00
N LEU A 553 0.18 33.07 -9.99
CA LEU A 553 -0.49 33.92 -9.01
C LEU A 553 0.03 35.36 -9.13
N ASP A 554 -0.87 36.29 -9.45
CA ASP A 554 -0.58 37.72 -9.47
C ASP A 554 -1.47 38.45 -8.46
N THR A 555 -0.94 39.50 -7.82
CA THR A 555 -1.66 40.32 -6.86
C THR A 555 -1.61 41.79 -7.21
N GLN A 556 -2.75 42.47 -7.08
CA GLN A 556 -2.87 43.91 -7.20
C GLN A 556 -3.68 44.45 -6.03
N CYS A 557 -3.09 45.36 -5.25
CA CYS A 557 -3.80 46.06 -4.19
C CYS A 557 -4.72 47.15 -4.78
N ASP A 558 -6.01 47.04 -4.52
CA ASP A 558 -6.99 48.12 -4.67
C ASP A 558 -6.98 48.95 -3.38
N LEU A 559 -6.18 50.02 -3.37
CA LEU A 559 -6.06 50.94 -2.24
C LEU A 559 -7.38 51.65 -1.89
N THR A 560 -8.31 51.78 -2.84
CA THR A 560 -9.60 52.47 -2.59
C THR A 560 -10.54 51.62 -1.75
N LYS A 561 -10.44 50.29 -1.87
CA LYS A 561 -11.24 49.32 -1.10
C LYS A 561 -10.45 48.62 -0.01
N ASN A 562 -9.14 48.86 0.06
CA ASN A 562 -8.21 48.11 0.90
C ASN A 562 -8.38 46.60 0.69
N GLN A 563 -8.36 46.16 -0.57
CA GLN A 563 -8.50 44.75 -0.94
C GLN A 563 -7.39 44.34 -1.91
N THR A 564 -6.87 43.12 -1.77
CA THR A 564 -5.99 42.53 -2.77
C THR A 564 -6.84 41.78 -3.80
N VAL A 565 -6.74 42.20 -5.06
CA VAL A 565 -7.21 41.43 -6.22
C VAL A 565 -6.16 40.36 -6.53
N ILE A 566 -6.60 39.10 -6.59
CA ILE A 566 -5.73 37.96 -6.88
C ILE A 566 -6.16 37.39 -8.23
N THR A 567 -5.24 37.33 -9.18
CA THR A 567 -5.44 36.67 -10.46
C THR A 567 -4.71 35.33 -10.45
N LEU A 568 -5.45 34.25 -10.69
CA LEU A 568 -4.92 32.89 -10.76
C LEU A 568 -5.08 32.37 -12.18
N LYS A 569 -4.02 31.81 -12.75
CA LYS A 569 -4.06 31.11 -14.05
C LYS A 569 -3.48 29.71 -13.89
N GLN A 570 -4.07 28.71 -14.53
CA GLN A 570 -3.52 27.36 -14.55
C GLN A 570 -3.03 26.96 -15.95
N GLN A 571 -2.00 26.14 -15.97
CA GLN A 571 -1.54 25.39 -17.12
C GLN A 571 -0.86 24.09 -16.63
N PRO A 572 -0.67 23.07 -17.48
CA PRO A 572 0.19 21.94 -17.13
C PRO A 572 1.62 22.40 -16.83
N PHE A 573 2.22 21.88 -15.77
CA PHE A 573 3.66 22.05 -15.54
C PHE A 573 4.44 21.37 -16.69
N PRO A 574 5.51 21.98 -17.24
CA PRO A 574 6.32 21.38 -18.30
C PRO A 574 6.79 19.97 -17.93
N ASN A 575 6.49 18.98 -18.77
CA ASN A 575 6.73 17.57 -18.47
C ASN A 575 7.13 16.77 -19.71
N LYS A 576 7.55 15.52 -19.48
CA LYS A 576 7.99 14.57 -20.52
C LYS A 576 7.03 13.39 -20.66
N ASN A 577 5.79 13.53 -20.19
CA ASN A 577 4.86 12.42 -20.06
C ASN A 577 4.39 11.95 -21.44
N ALA A 578 4.20 10.64 -21.60
CA ALA A 578 3.62 10.11 -22.84
C ALA A 578 2.17 10.60 -23.07
N TYR A 579 1.41 10.76 -21.98
CA TYR A 579 0.02 11.21 -21.99
C TYR A 579 -0.20 12.30 -20.92
N PRO A 580 0.21 13.56 -21.20
CA PRO A 580 0.14 14.64 -20.22
C PRO A 580 -1.30 15.08 -19.94
N GLY A 581 -1.60 15.36 -18.66
CA GLY A 581 -2.83 16.06 -18.28
C GLY A 581 -2.89 17.46 -18.87
N LEU A 582 -4.10 17.92 -19.20
CA LEU A 582 -4.32 19.22 -19.87
C LEU A 582 -4.87 20.30 -18.93
N GLN A 583 -5.73 19.90 -18.00
CA GLN A 583 -6.44 20.82 -17.12
C GLN A 583 -6.88 20.10 -15.85
N TRP A 584 -6.89 20.82 -14.73
CA TRP A 584 -7.36 20.32 -13.44
C TRP A 584 -8.50 21.20 -12.93
N THR A 585 -9.35 20.64 -12.06
CA THR A 585 -10.12 21.49 -11.13
C THR A 585 -9.30 21.62 -9.86
N VAL A 586 -8.52 22.70 -9.74
CA VAL A 586 -7.53 22.86 -8.68
C VAL A 586 -8.17 23.44 -7.42
N PRO A 587 -8.17 22.72 -6.28
CA PRO A 587 -8.68 23.21 -5.01
C PRO A 587 -7.64 24.11 -4.33
N ILE A 588 -7.70 25.41 -4.60
CA ILE A 588 -6.71 26.38 -4.09
C ILE A 588 -7.12 26.86 -2.71
N THR A 589 -6.21 26.71 -1.75
CA THR A 589 -6.29 27.37 -0.45
C THR A 589 -5.39 28.60 -0.44
N LEU A 590 -5.95 29.76 -0.15
CA LEU A 590 -5.24 31.03 -0.06
C LEU A 590 -5.15 31.48 1.40
N ALA A 591 -3.97 31.97 1.79
CA ALA A 591 -3.75 32.66 3.06
C ALA A 591 -3.33 34.10 2.84
N TYR A 592 -3.84 34.99 3.68
CA TYR A 592 -3.67 36.44 3.57
C TYR A 592 -3.85 37.12 4.92
N GLY A 593 -3.68 38.45 4.96
CA GLY A 593 -3.70 39.24 6.18
C GLY A 593 -2.36 39.20 6.91
N GLN A 594 -2.29 39.93 8.03
CA GLN A 594 -1.08 39.98 8.86
C GLN A 594 -0.68 38.57 9.32
N GLY A 595 0.59 38.22 9.08
CA GLY A 595 1.15 36.91 9.43
C GLY A 595 0.46 35.75 8.71
N LEU A 596 -0.23 36.01 7.60
CA LEU A 596 -1.02 35.01 6.87
C LEU A 596 -2.02 34.32 7.82
N ALA A 597 -2.80 35.07 8.60
CA ALA A 597 -3.73 34.50 9.58
C ALA A 597 -5.11 34.14 9.01
N LYS A 598 -5.54 34.78 7.91
CA LYS A 598 -6.85 34.53 7.29
C LYS A 598 -6.73 33.48 6.19
N ARG A 599 -7.79 32.71 5.96
CA ARG A 599 -7.86 31.68 4.90
C ARG A 599 -9.11 31.86 4.05
N THR A 600 -9.01 31.49 2.77
CA THR A 600 -10.17 31.30 1.88
C THR A 600 -9.85 30.19 0.88
N THR A 601 -10.86 29.49 0.39
CA THR A 601 -10.70 28.40 -0.58
C THR A 601 -11.51 28.67 -1.84
N LEU A 602 -11.01 28.20 -2.98
CA LEU A 602 -11.74 28.24 -4.26
C LEU A 602 -11.33 27.07 -5.16
N ALA A 603 -12.24 26.61 -6.01
CA ALA A 603 -11.93 25.62 -7.05
C ALA A 603 -11.67 26.35 -8.38
N LEU A 604 -10.42 26.36 -8.83
CA LEU A 604 -10.04 26.87 -10.14
C LEU A 604 -10.38 25.81 -11.20
N LYS A 605 -11.57 25.96 -11.79
CA LYS A 605 -12.09 25.06 -12.85
C LYS A 605 -11.56 25.44 -14.22
N ASP A 606 -11.58 26.73 -14.55
CA ASP A 606 -11.16 27.26 -15.84
C ASP A 606 -9.67 27.57 -15.88
N THR A 607 -9.15 28.01 -17.04
CA THR A 607 -7.75 28.40 -17.20
C THR A 607 -7.35 29.63 -16.40
N GLN A 608 -8.33 30.45 -15.98
CA GLN A 608 -8.10 31.65 -15.18
C GLN A 608 -9.30 31.96 -14.28
N THR A 609 -9.03 32.52 -13.10
CA THR A 609 -10.04 33.17 -12.26
C THR A 609 -9.48 34.39 -11.55
N GLN A 610 -10.37 35.22 -11.00
CA GLN A 610 -10.02 36.32 -10.12
C GLN A 610 -10.83 36.24 -8.84
N THR A 611 -10.17 36.51 -7.71
CA THR A 611 -10.83 36.64 -6.40
C THR A 611 -10.32 37.89 -5.68
N ARG A 612 -11.02 38.29 -4.62
CA ARG A 612 -10.63 39.42 -3.77
C ARG A 612 -10.55 38.97 -2.32
N VAL A 613 -9.56 39.49 -1.61
CA VAL A 613 -9.39 39.30 -0.17
C VAL A 613 -9.19 40.64 0.51
N ASP A 614 -9.61 40.75 1.76
CA ASP A 614 -9.50 41.99 2.53
C ASP A 614 -8.06 42.26 2.97
N GLY A 615 -7.67 43.52 2.86
CA GLY A 615 -6.35 44.04 3.20
C GLY A 615 -5.35 43.90 2.06
N CYS A 616 -4.46 44.89 1.94
CA CYS A 616 -3.35 44.87 0.99
C CYS A 616 -2.08 44.24 1.58
N THR A 617 -2.15 42.92 1.82
CA THR A 617 -1.04 42.12 2.37
C THR A 617 -0.58 41.06 1.38
N GLY A 618 0.59 40.47 1.65
CA GLY A 618 1.07 39.32 0.88
C GLY A 618 0.09 38.15 0.96
N VAL A 619 0.03 37.38 -0.12
CA VAL A 619 -0.85 36.22 -0.27
C VAL A 619 0.02 35.01 -0.55
N VAL A 620 -0.27 33.88 0.08
CA VAL A 620 0.31 32.58 -0.27
C VAL A 620 -0.81 31.62 -0.68
N ALA A 621 -0.58 30.88 -1.77
CA ALA A 621 -1.36 29.70 -2.11
C ALA A 621 -0.65 28.46 -1.56
N ASP A 622 -1.42 27.44 -1.16
CA ASP A 622 -0.89 26.30 -0.39
C ASP A 622 -0.19 26.74 0.91
N PRO A 623 -0.92 27.38 1.85
CA PRO A 623 -0.35 27.76 3.14
C PRO A 623 0.07 26.56 4.00
N SER A 624 -0.33 25.34 3.64
CA SER A 624 0.07 24.11 4.32
C SER A 624 1.44 23.60 3.87
N GLY A 625 1.86 23.96 2.65
CA GLY A 625 3.01 23.41 1.95
C GLY A 625 2.79 22.01 1.36
N LEU A 626 1.62 21.42 1.50
CA LEU A 626 1.33 20.00 1.19
C LEU A 626 0.32 19.82 0.05
N ASP A 627 -0.26 20.90 -0.49
CA ASP A 627 -1.19 20.79 -1.61
C ASP A 627 -0.44 20.40 -2.90
N TYR A 628 -1.04 19.51 -3.72
CA TYR A 628 -0.40 18.91 -4.88
C TYR A 628 -0.52 19.78 -6.14
N TYR A 629 0.08 20.97 -6.10
CA TYR A 629 0.25 21.87 -7.24
C TYR A 629 1.50 22.73 -7.05
N VAL A 630 1.95 23.40 -8.11
CA VAL A 630 3.12 24.29 -8.07
C VAL A 630 2.67 25.72 -8.37
N VAL A 631 3.10 26.70 -7.58
CA VAL A 631 2.70 28.11 -7.68
C VAL A 631 3.85 28.98 -8.17
N ASN A 632 3.63 29.69 -9.28
CA ASN A 632 4.54 30.72 -9.79
C ASN A 632 3.98 32.12 -9.52
N TYR A 633 4.54 32.80 -8.52
CA TYR A 633 4.13 34.16 -8.16
C TYR A 633 4.71 35.19 -9.13
N SER A 634 3.92 36.18 -9.55
CA SER A 634 4.45 37.39 -10.18
C SER A 634 5.45 38.09 -9.26
N ASP A 635 6.27 39.00 -9.79
CA ASP A 635 7.26 39.70 -8.96
C ASP A 635 6.60 40.53 -7.85
N ALA A 636 5.46 41.18 -8.15
CA ALA A 636 4.68 41.91 -7.16
C ALA A 636 4.14 40.98 -6.05
N ALA A 637 3.56 39.85 -6.44
CA ALA A 637 3.03 38.87 -5.49
C ALA A 637 4.14 38.24 -4.63
N TRP A 638 5.29 37.93 -5.24
CA TRP A 638 6.46 37.37 -4.56
C TRP A 638 7.07 38.33 -3.55
N SER A 639 7.28 39.59 -3.93
CA SER A 639 7.76 40.62 -3.01
C SER A 639 6.80 40.80 -1.83
N GLY A 640 5.49 40.87 -2.09
CA GLY A 640 4.48 40.92 -1.05
C GLY A 640 4.54 39.71 -0.11
N LEU A 641 4.66 38.50 -0.66
CA LEU A 641 4.80 37.27 0.11
C LEU A 641 6.05 37.26 1.00
N LEU A 642 7.21 37.65 0.47
CA LEU A 642 8.47 37.70 1.23
C LEU A 642 8.35 38.60 2.46
N THR A 643 7.60 39.70 2.39
CA THR A 643 7.36 40.55 3.58
C THR A 643 6.56 39.84 4.68
N GLN A 644 5.71 38.88 4.32
CA GLN A 644 4.90 38.12 5.27
C GLN A 644 5.65 36.92 5.86
N VAL A 645 6.50 36.27 5.06
CA VAL A 645 7.23 35.07 5.50
C VAL A 645 8.57 35.38 6.14
N ASN A 646 9.08 36.61 6.02
CA ASN A 646 10.29 37.03 6.72
C ASN A 646 10.02 37.05 8.24
N GLY A 647 10.65 36.14 8.98
CA GLY A 647 10.36 35.90 10.40
C GLY A 647 9.28 34.85 10.66
N SER A 648 8.78 34.16 9.63
CA SER A 648 7.89 32.99 9.80
C SER A 648 8.59 31.90 10.61
N THR A 649 7.85 31.31 11.55
CA THR A 649 8.31 30.15 12.34
C THR A 649 7.79 28.83 11.78
N ASP A 650 7.18 28.83 10.59
CA ASP A 650 6.64 27.62 9.95
C ASP A 650 7.69 26.97 9.03
N PRO A 651 8.37 25.89 9.48
CA PRO A 651 9.40 25.23 8.68
C PRO A 651 8.81 24.47 7.48
N VAL A 652 7.54 24.05 7.53
CA VAL A 652 6.89 23.27 6.47
C VAL A 652 6.59 24.20 5.30
N LEU A 653 5.96 25.35 5.57
CA LEU A 653 5.70 26.37 4.56
C LEU A 653 7.00 26.87 3.92
N LEU A 654 8.02 27.17 4.72
CA LEU A 654 9.31 27.64 4.20
C LEU A 654 10.00 26.59 3.33
N ALA A 655 9.94 25.30 3.71
CA ALA A 655 10.48 24.23 2.89
C ALA A 655 9.72 24.08 1.57
N ASN A 656 8.39 24.20 1.58
CA ASN A 656 7.60 24.16 0.36
C ASN A 656 8.00 25.30 -0.59
N LEU A 657 8.07 26.54 -0.10
CA LEU A 657 8.45 27.69 -0.92
C LEU A 657 9.88 27.58 -1.47
N LYS A 658 10.80 27.00 -0.69
CA LYS A 658 12.19 26.74 -1.15
C LYS A 658 12.23 25.67 -2.25
N SER A 659 11.53 24.55 -2.07
CA SER A 659 11.45 23.49 -3.08
C SER A 659 10.71 23.94 -4.35
N GLU A 660 9.65 24.74 -4.20
CA GLU A 660 8.89 25.35 -5.30
C GLU A 660 9.79 26.27 -6.15
N ALA A 661 10.48 27.21 -5.49
CA ALA A 661 11.41 28.12 -6.16
C ALA A 661 12.52 27.36 -6.89
N ALA A 662 13.10 26.34 -6.26
CA ALA A 662 14.11 25.49 -6.87
C ALA A 662 13.58 24.77 -8.12
N LEU A 663 12.38 24.18 -8.04
CA LEU A 663 11.74 23.49 -9.17
C LEU A 663 11.44 24.44 -10.33
N LEU A 664 10.90 25.63 -10.04
CA LEU A 664 10.60 26.64 -11.06
C LEU A 664 11.86 27.17 -11.74
N VAL A 665 12.91 27.46 -10.98
CA VAL A 665 14.20 27.93 -11.52
C VAL A 665 14.86 26.85 -12.38
N ALA A 666 14.87 25.59 -11.93
CA ALA A 666 15.42 24.48 -12.69
C ALA A 666 14.72 24.24 -14.04
N ASN A 667 13.47 24.68 -14.18
CA ASN A 667 12.67 24.55 -15.40
C ASN A 667 12.52 25.88 -16.17
N ASN A 668 13.31 26.91 -15.85
CA ASN A 668 13.26 28.24 -16.48
C ASN A 668 11.89 28.94 -16.41
N LEU A 669 11.11 28.66 -15.35
CA LEU A 669 9.80 29.26 -15.11
C LEU A 669 9.86 30.46 -14.15
N ALA A 670 10.99 30.63 -13.44
CA ALA A 670 11.26 31.76 -12.57
C ALA A 670 12.75 32.16 -12.66
N PRO A 671 13.09 33.44 -12.42
CA PRO A 671 14.49 33.90 -12.41
C PRO A 671 15.27 33.30 -11.23
N ALA A 672 16.59 33.17 -11.37
CA ALA A 672 17.46 32.62 -10.32
C ALA A 672 17.36 33.40 -8.98
N SER A 673 16.98 34.69 -9.03
CA SER A 673 16.70 35.50 -7.85
C SER A 673 15.57 34.96 -6.97
N ARG A 674 14.69 34.12 -7.53
CA ARG A 674 13.60 33.47 -6.81
C ARG A 674 14.12 32.53 -5.72
N SER A 675 15.06 31.66 -6.07
CA SER A 675 15.69 30.74 -5.12
C SER A 675 16.59 31.45 -4.11
N THR A 676 17.32 32.49 -4.53
CA THR A 676 18.20 33.23 -3.60
C THR A 676 17.40 34.03 -2.58
N SER A 677 16.31 34.68 -2.99
CA SER A 677 15.48 35.50 -2.09
C SER A 677 14.77 34.66 -1.01
N ILE A 678 14.14 33.52 -1.36
CA ILE A 678 13.58 32.63 -0.32
C ILE A 678 14.67 31.92 0.48
N GLY A 679 15.83 31.63 -0.13
CA GLY A 679 16.99 31.06 0.55
C GLY A 679 17.53 31.95 1.67
N SER A 680 17.43 33.28 1.51
CA SER A 680 17.81 34.25 2.55
C SER A 680 16.84 34.36 3.72
N VAL A 681 15.61 33.82 3.59
CA VAL A 681 14.69 33.74 4.73
C VAL A 681 15.18 32.66 5.66
N ALA A 682 15.56 33.08 6.88
CA ALA A 682 16.04 32.18 7.91
C ALA A 682 14.98 31.10 8.15
N SER A 683 15.36 29.85 7.89
CA SER A 683 14.62 28.73 8.47
C SER A 683 14.90 28.78 9.97
N PRO A 684 13.89 28.72 10.84
CA PRO A 684 14.13 28.44 12.24
C PRO A 684 15.07 27.22 12.30
N ALA A 685 16.08 27.25 13.19
CA ALA A 685 16.70 25.99 13.63
C ALA A 685 15.53 25.06 13.96
N ALA A 686 15.58 23.79 13.55
CA ALA A 686 14.49 22.84 13.77
C ALA A 686 14.14 22.77 15.26
N MET A 687 13.35 23.73 15.74
CA MET A 687 12.51 23.57 16.88
C MET A 687 11.61 22.45 16.41
N LYS A 688 11.81 21.27 16.99
CA LYS A 688 10.79 20.23 17.05
C LYS A 688 9.50 20.98 17.27
N LEU A 689 8.71 21.18 16.21
CA LEU A 689 7.59 22.09 16.29
C LEU A 689 6.59 21.35 17.17
N ARG A 690 6.63 21.64 18.47
CA ARG A 690 5.71 21.16 19.50
C ARG A 690 4.31 21.75 19.32
N GLN A 691 4.00 22.18 18.10
CA GLN A 691 2.68 22.57 17.69
C GLN A 691 2.20 21.48 16.74
N THR A 692 1.78 20.39 17.38
CA THR A 692 0.48 19.84 17.05
C THR A 692 -0.43 21.03 16.72
N PRO A 693 -1.10 21.09 15.56
CA PRO A 693 -2.51 21.43 15.65
C PRO A 693 -2.98 20.50 16.76
N THR A 694 -3.43 21.04 17.88
CA THR A 694 -4.28 20.25 18.75
C THR A 694 -5.33 19.72 17.79
N PHE A 695 -5.19 18.45 17.38
CA PHE A 695 -6.34 17.65 17.00
C PHE A 695 -7.21 17.87 18.22
N GLY A 696 -8.23 18.72 18.10
CA GLY A 696 -9.22 18.88 19.17
C GLY A 696 -9.60 17.46 19.50
N GLY A 697 -9.17 16.99 20.68
CA GLY A 697 -8.91 15.57 20.91
C GLY A 697 -10.12 14.82 20.40
N LEU A 698 -9.92 13.98 19.36
CA LEU A 698 -10.99 13.49 18.48
C LEU A 698 -12.27 13.34 19.30
N GLU A 699 -13.16 14.34 19.23
CA GLU A 699 -14.31 14.38 20.15
C GLU A 699 -15.00 13.03 20.03
N PRO A 700 -15.22 12.32 21.16
CA PRO A 700 -15.80 10.99 21.11
C PRO A 700 -17.06 11.07 20.26
N VAL A 701 -17.28 10.09 19.40
CA VAL A 701 -18.48 10.05 18.57
C VAL A 701 -19.68 10.00 19.51
N THR A 702 -20.33 11.16 19.73
CA THR A 702 -21.40 11.31 20.75
C THR A 702 -22.73 10.71 20.32
N LYS A 703 -22.85 10.30 19.05
CA LYS A 703 -24.03 9.61 18.53
C LYS A 703 -23.70 8.15 18.28
N GLU A 704 -24.40 7.26 18.97
CA GLU A 704 -24.38 5.83 18.67
C GLU A 704 -24.79 5.63 17.21
N ARG A 705 -23.85 5.16 16.37
CA ARG A 705 -24.15 4.83 14.97
C ARG A 705 -24.90 3.49 14.94
N PRO A 706 -25.80 3.28 13.96
CA PRO A 706 -26.47 1.98 13.81
C PRO A 706 -25.43 0.86 13.74
N ALA A 707 -25.73 -0.28 14.36
CA ALA A 707 -24.91 -1.47 14.18
C ALA A 707 -24.80 -1.80 12.69
N LEU A 708 -23.58 -1.97 12.20
CA LEU A 708 -23.35 -2.42 10.83
C LEU A 708 -23.87 -3.86 10.73
N HIS A 709 -25.02 -4.03 10.09
CA HIS A 709 -25.51 -5.33 9.71
C HIS A 709 -25.08 -5.59 8.28
N TYR A 710 -24.38 -6.71 8.04
CA TYR A 710 -24.16 -7.19 6.69
C TYR A 710 -25.51 -7.36 6.01
N GLN A 711 -25.81 -6.53 5.01
CA GLN A 711 -27.13 -6.52 4.38
C GLN A 711 -27.31 -7.62 3.32
N GLY A 712 -26.29 -8.45 3.06
CA GLY A 712 -26.40 -9.58 2.12
C GLY A 712 -26.67 -9.22 0.65
N ILE A 713 -26.82 -7.93 0.33
CA ILE A 713 -27.14 -7.46 -1.01
C ILE A 713 -25.87 -6.95 -1.66
N PHE A 714 -25.23 -7.84 -2.42
CA PHE A 714 -24.26 -7.45 -3.43
C PHE A 714 -24.92 -6.44 -4.38
N LYS A 715 -24.39 -5.22 -4.49
CA LYS A 715 -24.83 -4.26 -5.51
C LYS A 715 -24.00 -4.52 -6.77
N PRO A 716 -24.52 -5.26 -7.77
CA PRO A 716 -23.76 -5.55 -8.98
C PRO A 716 -23.32 -4.25 -9.67
N ARG A 717 -22.14 -4.29 -10.28
CA ARG A 717 -21.63 -3.25 -11.18
C ARG A 717 -22.70 -3.03 -12.25
N LYS A 718 -23.33 -1.86 -12.29
CA LYS A 718 -24.16 -1.49 -13.44
C LYS A 718 -23.20 -1.34 -14.61
N VAL A 719 -23.20 -2.30 -15.52
CA VAL A 719 -22.53 -2.14 -16.81
C VAL A 719 -23.09 -0.87 -17.44
N VAL A 720 -22.26 0.15 -17.56
CA VAL A 720 -22.55 1.29 -18.43
C VAL A 720 -22.47 0.70 -19.83
N THR A 721 -23.62 0.34 -20.38
CA THR A 721 -23.73 0.05 -21.80
C THR A 721 -23.32 1.34 -22.52
N GLN A 722 -22.21 1.28 -23.25
CA GLN A 722 -21.79 2.35 -24.15
C GLN A 722 -22.81 2.56 -25.26
#